data_AF-A0A522F9R6-F1
#
_entry.id   AF-A0A522F9R6-F1
#
_cell.length_a   1.000
_cell.length_b   1.000
_cell.length_c   1.000
_cell.angle_alpha   90.00
_cell.angle_beta   90.00
_cell.angle_gamma   90.00
#
_symmetry.space_group_name_H-M   'P 1'
#
loop_
_entity.id
_entity.type
_entity.pdbx_description
1 polymer ?
#
loop_
_entity_poly.entity_id
_entity_poly.type
_entity_poly.pdbx_seq_one_letter_code
_entity_poly.pdbx_strand_id
1 'polypeptide(L)'
;MKSSLIKKYILFLVIILASITARSQERITIPRIQGDFKFDGTVDDECWQNIQPLQMVMHIPTFGNQPSEKSEVMICYDNTNIYVGARLFDSDPTNMLISSKKRDEQEVASEELMLIFDSFNDKENGLGFATTPTGLRSDFTISKDAMGGDPHQGPFNLSWNVFWDVKTTKNEMGWFSEIRIPLSSIRFKENDGKIVMGLICIRKIAHKNEVDISPAIPPNWGEWSAYRPSKAQEIVFEGLKSKKPFYIAPYLIGGSQLDNVLNESATGYTLHKSPKMNAGLDVKYGLTNNLTMDLTINTDFAQVEADDEQINLTRFSLFFPEKRTFFQKRSSVFMFDFEPGSSLFYSRRIGLHNGLRVPIFGGARITGMAGKWDMGFLDIQTQAINHGTGSVNSLTSENFGILRLRRQVINENSYVGGMVTSRIGTDGSYNTAYGMDGIFKISDNDYLNVKWAQVMDKASQNKIFSLDPARLYISWNRFNRKGLNYDFTWTRSGKDFDPKLGFQMRNNYTHYYGGLGYGWIPGEESLIQNHGVRFGAITFTDNLDNSVQSFETELSYDLSFKSGYSGMFAFKHTYENVADTFTFSKDSYVPAGKYGFNQIETHLNSSRSNKFVWGIDFFAGSFYDGNRISFGLEPSWNVGSSLQLGLKYEHNFLSFKSRSQSFSGGVAGFKALVMLTTKTSISTFIQYNSAENTVLTNFRFRYNPREGNDFYVVFNEGRNTYRDIENPRLPLYNNRSILLKYTYTFTL
;
A
#
# COMPACT_ATOMS: atom_id res chain seq x y z
N MET A 1 -56.52 -5.87 -32.14
CA MET A 1 -55.29 -6.59 -32.57
C MET A 1 -53.97 -6.06 -31.99
N LYS A 2 -53.81 -4.77 -31.64
CA LYS A 2 -52.53 -4.24 -31.12
C LYS A 2 -52.18 -4.59 -29.66
N SER A 3 -53.14 -4.92 -28.79
CA SER A 3 -52.83 -5.23 -27.36
C SER A 3 -52.40 -6.68 -27.10
N SER A 4 -52.70 -7.64 -27.99
CA SER A 4 -52.28 -9.03 -27.81
C SER A 4 -50.83 -9.28 -28.23
N LEU A 5 -50.29 -8.49 -29.17
CA LEU A 5 -48.86 -8.53 -29.52
C LEU A 5 -47.98 -8.02 -28.38
N ILE A 6 -48.35 -6.90 -27.74
CA ILE A 6 -47.58 -6.31 -26.63
C ILE A 6 -47.52 -7.26 -25.41
N LYS A 7 -48.62 -7.95 -25.09
CA LYS A 7 -48.62 -8.98 -24.04
C LYS A 7 -47.72 -10.17 -24.37
N LYS A 8 -47.65 -10.58 -25.64
CA LYS A 8 -46.74 -11.67 -26.07
C LYS A 8 -45.26 -11.26 -25.97
N TYR A 9 -44.90 -10.02 -26.31
CA TYR A 9 -43.53 -9.53 -26.16
C TYR A 9 -43.12 -9.35 -24.69
N ILE A 10 -44.02 -8.87 -23.82
CA ILE A 10 -43.75 -8.77 -22.38
C ILE A 10 -43.60 -10.16 -21.75
N LEU A 11 -44.45 -11.14 -22.14
CA LEU A 11 -44.34 -12.52 -21.65
C LEU A 11 -43.05 -13.20 -22.15
N PHE A 12 -42.62 -12.92 -23.39
CA PHE A 12 -41.35 -13.41 -23.93
C PHE A 12 -40.14 -12.77 -23.25
N LEU A 13 -40.21 -11.46 -22.92
CA LEU A 13 -39.17 -10.77 -22.14
C LEU A 13 -39.08 -11.31 -20.70
N VAL A 14 -40.22 -11.62 -20.07
CA VAL A 14 -40.28 -12.21 -18.72
C VAL A 14 -39.76 -13.65 -18.72
N ILE A 15 -39.98 -14.44 -19.79
CA ILE A 15 -39.43 -15.80 -19.91
C ILE A 15 -37.92 -15.77 -20.20
N ILE A 16 -37.42 -14.79 -20.98
CA ILE A 16 -35.97 -14.57 -21.16
C ILE A 16 -35.32 -14.09 -19.84
N LEU A 17 -35.99 -13.22 -19.07
CA LEU A 17 -35.54 -12.80 -17.73
C LEU A 17 -35.62 -13.94 -16.70
N ALA A 18 -36.55 -14.88 -16.83
CA ALA A 18 -36.68 -16.05 -15.94
C ALA A 18 -35.72 -17.21 -16.30
N SER A 19 -35.04 -17.14 -17.44
CA SER A 19 -34.06 -18.15 -17.88
C SER A 19 -32.61 -17.79 -17.56
N ILE A 20 -32.37 -16.63 -16.92
CA ILE A 20 -31.11 -16.37 -16.22
C ILE A 20 -31.22 -17.10 -14.89
N THR A 21 -31.05 -18.42 -14.91
CA THR A 21 -30.57 -19.10 -13.72
C THR A 21 -29.20 -18.50 -13.43
N ALA A 22 -29.16 -17.55 -12.50
CA ALA A 22 -27.93 -17.22 -11.80
C ALA A 22 -27.42 -18.55 -11.26
N ARG A 23 -26.44 -19.14 -11.95
CA ARG A 23 -25.77 -20.34 -11.51
C ARG A 23 -24.95 -19.90 -10.30
N SER A 24 -25.59 -19.90 -9.13
CA SER A 24 -24.92 -19.74 -7.86
C SER A 24 -23.77 -20.73 -7.87
N GLN A 25 -22.55 -20.24 -7.68
CA GLN A 25 -21.40 -21.11 -7.51
C GLN A 25 -21.73 -22.06 -6.36
N GLU A 26 -21.60 -23.37 -6.60
CA GLU A 26 -21.94 -24.37 -5.59
C GLU A 26 -21.00 -24.21 -4.41
N ARG A 27 -21.55 -24.16 -3.19
CA ARG A 27 -20.75 -23.98 -1.98
C ARG A 27 -19.95 -25.24 -1.68
N ILE A 28 -18.66 -25.10 -1.44
CA ILE A 28 -17.81 -26.22 -1.03
C ILE A 28 -17.87 -26.33 0.50
N THR A 29 -18.38 -27.45 1.00
CA THR A 29 -18.32 -27.73 2.44
C THR A 29 -16.92 -28.23 2.78
N ILE A 30 -16.22 -27.52 3.66
CA ILE A 30 -14.88 -27.92 4.09
C ILE A 30 -15.04 -29.09 5.08
N PRO A 31 -14.24 -30.17 4.96
CA PRO A 31 -14.29 -31.27 5.90
C PRO A 31 -13.65 -30.89 7.24
N ARG A 32 -14.28 -31.35 8.32
CA ARG A 32 -13.72 -31.27 9.67
C ARG A 32 -12.89 -32.52 9.94
N ILE A 33 -11.68 -32.35 10.46
CA ILE A 33 -10.81 -33.47 10.84
C ILE A 33 -10.87 -33.75 12.34
N GLN A 34 -10.65 -35.02 12.69
CA GLN A 34 -10.45 -35.50 14.06
C GLN A 34 -9.15 -36.29 14.10
N GLY A 35 -8.25 -35.94 15.03
CA GLY A 35 -6.92 -36.56 15.15
C GLY A 35 -5.79 -35.58 14.94
N ASP A 36 -4.60 -35.96 15.40
CA ASP A 36 -3.37 -35.21 15.19
C ASP A 36 -2.72 -35.65 13.87
N PHE A 37 -2.28 -34.69 13.07
CA PHE A 37 -1.40 -34.91 11.94
C PHE A 37 -0.05 -34.23 12.23
N LYS A 38 1.02 -34.72 11.61
CA LYS A 38 2.36 -34.19 11.85
C LYS A 38 2.54 -32.92 11.05
N PHE A 39 2.59 -31.79 11.75
CA PHE A 39 2.84 -30.50 11.12
C PHE A 39 4.33 -30.32 10.80
N ASP A 40 4.77 -30.93 9.71
CA ASP A 40 6.16 -30.96 9.24
C ASP A 40 6.33 -30.58 7.75
N GLY A 41 5.22 -30.39 7.03
CA GLY A 41 5.23 -29.90 5.65
C GLY A 41 5.40 -30.97 4.58
N THR A 42 5.20 -32.27 4.87
CA THR A 42 5.26 -33.36 3.88
C THR A 42 3.92 -33.65 3.18
N VAL A 43 2.78 -33.40 3.86
CA VAL A 43 1.42 -33.64 3.36
C VAL A 43 1.18 -35.12 2.98
N ASP A 44 1.72 -36.06 3.74
CA ASP A 44 1.61 -37.51 3.54
C ASP A 44 0.65 -38.22 4.52
N ASP A 45 0.23 -37.53 5.59
CA ASP A 45 -0.74 -38.05 6.56
C ASP A 45 -2.08 -38.45 5.93
N GLU A 46 -2.70 -39.52 6.47
CA GLU A 46 -3.96 -40.09 5.97
C GLU A 46 -5.12 -39.09 5.91
N CYS A 47 -5.13 -38.08 6.79
CA CYS A 47 -6.17 -37.05 6.82
C CYS A 47 -6.27 -36.26 5.51
N TRP A 48 -5.17 -36.15 4.75
CA TRP A 48 -5.14 -35.45 3.47
C TRP A 48 -5.70 -36.28 2.31
N GLN A 49 -5.68 -37.61 2.39
CA GLN A 49 -6.00 -38.49 1.25
C GLN A 49 -7.48 -38.44 0.85
N ASN A 50 -8.38 -38.16 1.80
CA ASN A 50 -9.83 -38.13 1.58
C ASN A 50 -10.38 -36.72 1.29
N ILE A 51 -9.51 -35.70 1.19
CA ILE A 51 -9.92 -34.32 0.93
C ILE A 51 -9.79 -34.05 -0.56
N GLN A 52 -10.90 -33.64 -1.19
CA GLN A 52 -10.89 -33.24 -2.59
C GLN A 52 -10.03 -31.97 -2.79
N PRO A 53 -9.01 -31.99 -3.67
CA PRO A 53 -8.24 -30.79 -3.96
C PRO A 53 -9.04 -29.72 -4.69
N LEU A 54 -8.64 -28.45 -4.54
CA LEU A 54 -9.17 -27.33 -5.31
C LEU A 54 -8.89 -27.51 -6.80
N GLN A 55 -9.85 -27.11 -7.64
CA GLN A 55 -9.68 -27.12 -9.09
C GLN A 55 -8.90 -25.87 -9.53
N MET A 56 -7.63 -26.05 -9.89
CA MET A 56 -6.77 -24.98 -10.39
C MET A 56 -6.93 -24.80 -11.90
N VAL A 57 -6.88 -23.55 -12.36
CA VAL A 57 -6.85 -23.19 -13.79
C VAL A 57 -5.76 -22.14 -14.03
N MET A 58 -5.20 -22.11 -15.24
CA MET A 58 -4.22 -21.08 -15.58
C MET A 58 -4.88 -19.69 -15.62
N HIS A 59 -4.25 -18.71 -14.97
CA HIS A 59 -4.61 -17.28 -15.01
C HIS A 59 -3.70 -16.51 -15.98
N ILE A 60 -2.40 -16.76 -15.90
CA ILE A 60 -1.34 -16.19 -16.74
C ILE A 60 -0.42 -17.36 -17.16
N PRO A 61 0.05 -17.42 -18.41
CA PRO A 61 -0.12 -16.42 -19.47
C PRO A 61 -1.44 -16.52 -20.26
N THR A 62 -2.04 -17.71 -20.39
CA THR A 62 -3.29 -17.88 -21.17
C THR A 62 -4.41 -18.31 -20.24
N PHE A 63 -5.30 -17.37 -19.91
CA PHE A 63 -6.41 -17.63 -19.00
C PHE A 63 -7.31 -18.78 -19.48
N GLY A 64 -7.62 -19.70 -18.58
CA GLY A 64 -8.54 -20.82 -18.80
C GLY A 64 -7.89 -22.10 -19.30
N ASN A 65 -6.60 -22.08 -19.64
CA ASN A 65 -5.84 -23.28 -19.96
C ASN A 65 -5.65 -24.16 -18.72
N GLN A 66 -5.30 -25.43 -18.95
CA GLN A 66 -4.82 -26.30 -17.88
C GLN A 66 -3.45 -25.79 -17.38
N PRO A 67 -3.21 -25.74 -16.06
CA PRO A 67 -1.89 -25.48 -15.50
C PRO A 67 -0.81 -26.35 -16.13
N SER A 68 0.38 -25.80 -16.35
CA SER A 68 1.52 -26.58 -16.86
C SER A 68 2.05 -27.56 -15.81
N GLU A 69 1.79 -27.29 -14.53
CA GLU A 69 2.20 -28.12 -13.40
C GLU A 69 1.03 -28.54 -12.53
N LYS A 70 1.03 -29.80 -12.10
CA LYS A 70 -0.03 -30.33 -11.24
C LYS A 70 0.04 -29.68 -9.86
N SER A 71 -1.11 -29.30 -9.32
CA SER A 71 -1.25 -28.76 -7.96
C SER A 71 -2.38 -29.48 -7.24
N GLU A 72 -2.12 -29.97 -6.03
CA GLU A 72 -3.15 -30.51 -5.13
C GLU A 72 -3.20 -29.64 -3.87
N VAL A 73 -4.19 -28.76 -3.77
CA VAL A 73 -4.39 -27.89 -2.59
C VAL A 73 -5.65 -28.35 -1.88
N MET A 74 -5.52 -28.79 -0.63
CA MET A 74 -6.56 -29.37 0.20
C MET A 74 -6.77 -28.52 1.45
N ILE A 75 -8.02 -28.39 1.90
CA ILE A 75 -8.38 -27.56 3.06
C ILE A 75 -9.23 -28.38 4.02
N CYS A 76 -8.93 -28.28 5.30
CA CYS A 76 -9.72 -28.83 6.39
C CYS A 76 -9.66 -27.94 7.63
N TYR A 77 -10.37 -28.29 8.70
CA TYR A 77 -10.34 -27.54 9.95
C TYR A 77 -10.61 -28.43 11.17
N ASP A 78 -10.25 -27.89 12.34
CA ASP A 78 -10.64 -28.41 13.64
C ASP A 78 -11.31 -27.31 14.50
N ASN A 79 -11.43 -27.52 15.81
CA ASN A 79 -12.04 -26.55 16.74
C ASN A 79 -11.25 -25.23 16.90
N THR A 80 -10.02 -25.17 16.41
CA THR A 80 -9.03 -24.15 16.74
C THR A 80 -8.31 -23.57 15.54
N ASN A 81 -8.19 -24.31 14.43
CA ASN A 81 -7.43 -23.91 13.26
C ASN A 81 -8.12 -24.30 11.94
N ILE A 82 -7.85 -23.52 10.91
CA ILE A 82 -7.96 -23.93 9.51
C ILE A 82 -6.59 -24.47 9.07
N TYR A 83 -6.58 -25.58 8.35
CA TYR A 83 -5.38 -26.18 7.79
C TYR A 83 -5.45 -26.21 6.27
N VAL A 84 -4.30 -25.97 5.64
CA VAL A 84 -4.13 -26.12 4.19
C VAL A 84 -2.93 -27.01 3.94
N GLY A 85 -3.16 -28.13 3.25
CA GLY A 85 -2.11 -29.03 2.77
C GLY A 85 -1.96 -28.84 1.27
N ALA A 86 -0.75 -28.60 0.79
CA ALA A 86 -0.51 -28.39 -0.63
C ALA A 86 0.65 -29.24 -1.15
N ARG A 87 0.39 -30.00 -2.21
CA ARG A 87 1.40 -30.72 -3.00
C ARG A 87 1.54 -29.99 -4.33
N LEU A 88 2.66 -29.29 -4.50
CA LEU A 88 2.90 -28.39 -5.62
C LEU A 88 3.99 -29.01 -6.49
N PHE A 89 3.56 -29.85 -7.43
CA PHE A 89 4.45 -30.59 -8.31
C PHE A 89 5.13 -29.67 -9.29
N ASP A 90 6.34 -30.02 -9.68
CA ASP A 90 7.13 -29.28 -10.66
C ASP A 90 7.99 -30.27 -11.44
N SER A 91 7.91 -30.24 -12.77
CA SER A 91 8.71 -31.10 -13.63
C SER A 91 10.19 -30.70 -13.67
N ASP A 92 10.54 -29.47 -13.26
CA ASP A 92 11.92 -29.01 -13.13
C ASP A 92 12.16 -28.25 -11.80
N PRO A 93 12.12 -28.96 -10.65
CA PRO A 93 12.29 -28.32 -9.35
C PRO A 93 13.65 -27.66 -9.14
N THR A 94 14.64 -27.97 -9.98
CA THR A 94 15.99 -27.41 -9.90
C THR A 94 16.04 -25.95 -10.33
N ASN A 95 15.13 -25.55 -11.22
CA ASN A 95 15.03 -24.19 -11.74
C ASN A 95 14.06 -23.28 -10.95
N MET A 96 13.36 -23.82 -9.94
CA MET A 96 12.50 -23.03 -9.04
C MET A 96 13.22 -21.78 -8.52
N LEU A 97 12.53 -20.64 -8.64
CA LEU A 97 13.02 -19.40 -8.08
C LEU A 97 12.58 -19.30 -6.62
N ILE A 98 13.57 -19.19 -5.74
CA ILE A 98 13.36 -19.13 -4.30
C ILE A 98 14.28 -18.05 -3.78
N SER A 99 13.71 -16.89 -3.47
CA SER A 99 14.49 -15.66 -3.41
C SER A 99 14.45 -14.93 -2.07
N SER A 100 13.64 -15.41 -1.12
CA SER A 100 13.59 -14.84 0.23
C SER A 100 13.31 -15.88 1.31
N LYS A 101 13.73 -15.56 2.55
CA LYS A 101 13.28 -16.20 3.80
C LYS A 101 12.65 -15.16 4.76
N LYS A 102 12.71 -13.87 4.43
CA LYS A 102 12.19 -12.78 5.28
C LYS A 102 10.68 -12.68 5.13
N ARG A 103 9.99 -12.50 6.26
CA ARG A 103 8.54 -12.26 6.30
C ARG A 103 8.16 -10.98 5.52
N ASP A 104 7.02 -11.00 4.86
CA ASP A 104 6.41 -9.88 4.12
C ASP A 104 7.27 -9.36 2.94
N GLU A 105 8.23 -10.15 2.48
CA GLU A 105 9.09 -9.81 1.35
C GLU A 105 8.42 -10.25 0.04
N GLN A 106 7.67 -9.33 -0.59
CA GLN A 106 6.84 -9.60 -1.77
C GLN A 106 7.43 -9.12 -3.10
N GLU A 107 8.54 -8.39 -3.10
CA GLU A 107 9.11 -7.80 -4.33
C GLU A 107 9.85 -8.82 -5.22
N VAL A 108 9.81 -10.10 -4.87
CA VAL A 108 10.82 -11.07 -5.31
C VAL A 108 10.28 -12.08 -6.31
N ALA A 109 11.14 -12.47 -7.25
CA ALA A 109 10.92 -13.59 -8.15
C ALA A 109 10.94 -14.91 -7.35
N SER A 110 9.79 -15.35 -6.83
CA SER A 110 9.68 -16.59 -6.04
C SER A 110 8.46 -17.41 -6.43
N GLU A 111 8.62 -18.74 -6.41
CA GLU A 111 7.52 -19.69 -6.26
C GLU A 111 6.69 -19.30 -5.03
N GLU A 112 5.36 -19.29 -5.16
CA GLU A 112 4.45 -18.87 -4.10
C GLU A 112 3.13 -19.65 -4.14
N LEU A 113 2.61 -19.97 -2.96
CA LEU A 113 1.23 -20.40 -2.74
C LEU A 113 0.55 -19.34 -1.87
N MET A 114 -0.62 -18.88 -2.30
CA MET A 114 -1.39 -17.85 -1.62
C MET A 114 -2.86 -18.24 -1.49
N LEU A 115 -3.41 -17.99 -0.30
CA LEU A 115 -4.80 -18.20 0.05
C LEU A 115 -5.41 -16.85 0.45
N ILE A 116 -6.51 -16.47 -0.17
CA ILE A 116 -7.25 -15.24 0.14
C ILE A 116 -8.61 -15.65 0.69
N PHE A 117 -8.89 -15.25 1.93
CA PHE A 117 -10.16 -15.47 2.59
C PHE A 117 -10.99 -14.19 2.66
N ASP A 118 -12.15 -14.17 2.02
CA ASP A 118 -13.24 -13.26 2.38
C ASP A 118 -13.95 -13.84 3.61
N SER A 119 -13.35 -13.59 4.76
CA SER A 119 -13.75 -14.19 6.04
C SER A 119 -15.15 -13.76 6.53
N PHE A 120 -15.70 -12.68 5.98
CA PHE A 120 -17.04 -12.18 6.30
C PHE A 120 -18.08 -12.45 5.22
N ASN A 121 -17.63 -12.97 4.06
CA ASN A 121 -18.41 -13.09 2.84
C ASN A 121 -19.08 -11.77 2.44
N ASP A 122 -18.35 -10.65 2.59
CA ASP A 122 -18.83 -9.30 2.31
C ASP A 122 -18.57 -8.87 0.85
N LYS A 123 -17.86 -9.70 0.08
CA LYS A 123 -17.51 -9.50 -1.34
C LYS A 123 -16.67 -8.24 -1.59
N GLU A 124 -16.00 -7.74 -0.55
CA GLU A 124 -15.20 -6.52 -0.59
C GLU A 124 -13.81 -6.71 0.01
N ASN A 125 -13.73 -7.36 1.18
CA ASN A 125 -12.51 -7.43 1.98
C ASN A 125 -11.94 -8.85 1.98
N GLY A 126 -10.62 -8.96 1.93
CA GLY A 126 -9.92 -10.24 1.90
C GLY A 126 -8.76 -10.29 2.89
N LEU A 127 -8.44 -11.48 3.39
CA LEU A 127 -7.27 -11.78 4.20
C LEU A 127 -6.35 -12.72 3.40
N GLY A 128 -5.21 -12.22 2.95
CA GLY A 128 -4.22 -12.99 2.20
C GLY A 128 -3.21 -13.65 3.13
N PHE A 129 -2.91 -14.92 2.87
CA PHE A 129 -1.85 -15.71 3.51
C PHE A 129 -1.02 -16.37 2.42
N ALA A 130 0.26 -16.04 2.33
CA ALA A 130 1.15 -16.54 1.30
C ALA A 130 2.42 -17.14 1.88
N THR A 131 2.90 -18.21 1.24
CA THR A 131 4.16 -18.89 1.59
C THR A 131 4.92 -19.28 0.33
N THR A 132 6.23 -19.47 0.49
CA THR A 132 7.14 -19.95 -0.57
C THR A 132 7.82 -21.25 -0.12
N PRO A 133 8.62 -21.92 -0.97
CA PRO A 133 9.33 -23.15 -0.59
C PRO A 133 10.27 -23.01 0.62
N THR A 134 10.69 -21.80 1.00
CA THR A 134 11.51 -21.57 2.21
C THR A 134 10.71 -21.52 3.50
N GLY A 135 9.38 -21.54 3.43
CA GLY A 135 8.50 -21.34 4.57
C GLY A 135 8.49 -19.90 5.08
N LEU A 136 8.86 -18.92 4.22
CA LEU A 136 8.59 -17.52 4.54
C LEU A 136 7.08 -17.30 4.57
N ARG A 137 6.64 -16.37 5.42
CA ARG A 137 5.22 -16.00 5.57
C ARG A 137 5.03 -14.59 5.06
N SER A 138 3.94 -14.36 4.35
CA SER A 138 3.45 -13.03 4.02
C SER A 138 1.95 -12.99 4.27
N ASP A 139 1.46 -11.95 4.91
CA ASP A 139 0.03 -11.74 5.08
C ASP A 139 -0.35 -10.28 4.90
N PHE A 140 -1.56 -10.07 4.43
CA PHE A 140 -2.04 -8.75 4.05
C PHE A 140 -3.56 -8.70 4.02
N THR A 141 -4.13 -7.51 4.11
CA THR A 141 -5.57 -7.34 3.84
C THR A 141 -5.80 -6.77 2.46
N ILE A 142 -6.85 -7.24 1.79
CA ILE A 142 -7.40 -6.65 0.58
C ILE A 142 -8.63 -5.82 0.96
N SER A 143 -8.81 -4.68 0.31
CA SER A 143 -9.99 -3.83 0.46
C SER A 143 -10.59 -3.46 -0.88
N LYS A 144 -11.84 -2.96 -0.87
CA LYS A 144 -12.55 -2.43 -2.03
C LYS A 144 -12.65 -3.42 -3.20
N ASP A 145 -12.82 -4.70 -2.89
CA ASP A 145 -12.91 -5.78 -3.88
C ASP A 145 -11.67 -5.87 -4.81
N ALA A 146 -10.48 -5.54 -4.30
CA ALA A 146 -9.26 -5.38 -5.11
C ALA A 146 -9.44 -4.41 -6.30
N MET A 147 -10.32 -3.41 -6.16
CA MET A 147 -10.60 -2.41 -7.19
C MET A 147 -10.03 -1.05 -6.80
N GLY A 148 -9.41 -0.38 -7.77
CA GLY A 148 -8.91 0.98 -7.63
C GLY A 148 -7.73 1.07 -6.65
N GLY A 149 -6.52 1.21 -7.18
CA GLY A 149 -5.38 1.64 -6.38
C GLY A 149 -5.32 3.17 -6.33
N ASP A 150 -4.98 3.72 -5.17
CA ASP A 150 -4.24 4.97 -5.15
C ASP A 150 -2.92 4.70 -5.91
N PRO A 151 -2.42 5.62 -6.77
CA PRO A 151 -1.07 5.50 -7.31
C PRO A 151 0.02 5.26 -6.24
N HIS A 152 -0.25 5.57 -4.97
CA HIS A 152 0.67 5.39 -3.84
C HIS A 152 0.34 4.16 -2.96
N GLN A 153 -0.89 3.63 -2.98
CA GLN A 153 -1.30 2.46 -2.21
C GLN A 153 -2.34 1.66 -3.00
N GLY A 154 -1.92 0.51 -3.56
CA GLY A 154 -2.83 -0.47 -4.16
C GLY A 154 -3.87 -1.00 -3.16
N PRO A 155 -4.76 -1.92 -3.55
CA PRO A 155 -5.84 -2.39 -2.68
C PRO A 155 -5.37 -3.24 -1.48
N PHE A 156 -4.06 -3.41 -1.30
CA PHE A 156 -3.41 -4.27 -0.32
C PHE A 156 -2.80 -3.47 0.84
N ASN A 157 -2.93 -4.00 2.05
CA ASN A 157 -2.19 -3.54 3.21
C ASN A 157 -1.25 -4.65 3.69
N LEU A 158 0.02 -4.56 3.28
CA LEU A 158 1.08 -5.51 3.60
C LEU A 158 1.63 -5.39 5.04
N SER A 159 1.17 -4.39 5.80
CA SER A 159 1.58 -4.21 7.19
C SER A 159 0.67 -4.93 8.19
N TRP A 160 -0.38 -5.59 7.69
CA TRP A 160 -1.26 -6.41 8.52
C TRP A 160 -0.60 -7.75 8.81
N ASN A 161 -0.17 -7.93 10.05
CA ASN A 161 0.47 -9.15 10.52
C ASN A 161 -0.37 -9.89 11.59
N VAL A 162 -0.58 -11.19 11.41
CA VAL A 162 -1.26 -12.07 12.38
C VAL A 162 -0.48 -13.37 12.68
N PHE A 163 -0.94 -14.11 13.70
CA PHE A 163 -0.35 -15.37 14.13
C PHE A 163 -0.82 -16.51 13.22
N TRP A 164 0.08 -17.15 12.49
CA TRP A 164 -0.17 -18.37 11.72
C TRP A 164 1.16 -19.05 11.43
N ASP A 165 1.16 -20.35 11.20
CA ASP A 165 2.39 -21.12 11.00
C ASP A 165 2.37 -21.85 9.65
N VAL A 166 3.57 -22.09 9.13
CA VAL A 166 3.78 -22.88 7.93
C VAL A 166 5.00 -23.78 8.08
N LYS A 167 4.91 -24.98 7.50
CA LYS A 167 6.03 -25.87 7.29
C LYS A 167 6.10 -26.24 5.82
N THR A 168 7.30 -26.29 5.29
CA THR A 168 7.54 -26.62 3.90
C THR A 168 8.64 -27.66 3.76
N THR A 169 8.46 -28.55 2.79
CA THR A 169 9.47 -29.52 2.37
C THR A 169 9.64 -29.43 0.86
N LYS A 170 10.86 -29.61 0.37
CA LYS A 170 11.17 -29.65 -1.06
C LYS A 170 11.86 -30.97 -1.39
N ASN A 171 11.49 -31.58 -2.51
CA ASN A 171 12.15 -32.77 -3.03
C ASN A 171 12.15 -32.77 -4.58
N GLU A 172 12.46 -33.91 -5.20
CA GLU A 172 12.54 -34.08 -6.65
C GLU A 172 11.20 -34.00 -7.39
N MET A 173 10.06 -34.06 -6.68
CA MET A 173 8.73 -33.94 -7.28
C MET A 173 8.22 -32.49 -7.30
N GLY A 174 8.82 -31.60 -6.51
CA GLY A 174 8.34 -30.23 -6.31
C GLY A 174 8.48 -29.79 -4.86
N TRP A 175 7.50 -29.03 -4.36
CA TRP A 175 7.47 -28.62 -2.96
C TRP A 175 6.10 -28.81 -2.32
N PHE A 176 6.14 -28.93 -1.01
CA PHE A 176 5.02 -29.31 -0.17
C PHE A 176 4.89 -28.26 0.92
N SER A 177 3.65 -27.97 1.33
CA SER A 177 3.42 -27.06 2.43
C SER A 177 2.23 -27.48 3.28
N GLU A 178 2.37 -27.28 4.57
CA GLU A 178 1.28 -27.33 5.53
C GLU A 178 1.17 -25.96 6.20
N ILE A 179 0.01 -25.35 6.07
CA ILE A 179 -0.32 -24.05 6.65
C ILE A 179 -1.33 -24.28 7.77
N ARG A 180 -1.11 -23.63 8.90
CA ARG A 180 -1.99 -23.63 10.07
C ARG A 180 -2.40 -22.20 10.41
N ILE A 181 -3.67 -21.89 10.24
CA ILE A 181 -4.27 -20.57 10.54
C ILE A 181 -5.17 -20.71 11.77
N PRO A 182 -4.74 -20.23 12.95
CA PRO A 182 -5.58 -20.16 14.13
C PRO A 182 -6.86 -19.36 13.89
N LEU A 183 -8.00 -19.86 14.36
CA LEU A 183 -9.28 -19.17 14.31
C LEU A 183 -9.31 -17.87 15.14
N SER A 184 -8.34 -17.68 16.04
CA SER A 184 -8.13 -16.41 16.76
C SER A 184 -7.45 -15.33 15.92
N SER A 185 -6.85 -15.71 14.78
CA SER A 185 -6.13 -14.81 13.87
C SER A 185 -7.02 -14.26 12.76
N ILE A 186 -8.08 -15.00 12.41
CA ILE A 186 -9.11 -14.58 11.47
C ILE A 186 -10.41 -14.28 12.20
N ARG A 187 -11.17 -13.32 11.69
CA ARG A 187 -12.50 -12.99 12.22
C ARG A 187 -13.52 -13.38 11.20
N PHE A 188 -14.68 -13.82 11.65
CA PHE A 188 -15.70 -14.31 10.76
C PHE A 188 -17.07 -14.16 11.40
N LYS A 189 -18.09 -14.15 10.55
CA LYS A 189 -19.48 -14.11 10.97
C LYS A 189 -20.05 -15.52 11.00
N GLU A 190 -20.47 -15.95 12.19
CA GLU A 190 -21.29 -17.14 12.37
C GLU A 190 -22.76 -16.80 12.12
N ASN A 191 -23.46 -17.65 11.38
CA ASN A 191 -24.90 -17.57 11.18
C ASN A 191 -25.51 -18.98 11.28
N ASP A 192 -26.34 -19.21 12.30
CA ASP A 192 -27.00 -20.49 12.58
C ASP A 192 -26.04 -21.70 12.60
N GLY A 193 -24.88 -21.56 13.26
CA GLY A 193 -23.87 -22.61 13.37
C GLY A 193 -23.05 -22.87 12.10
N LYS A 194 -23.26 -22.08 11.04
CA LYS A 194 -22.49 -22.12 9.80
C LYS A 194 -21.70 -20.83 9.61
N ILE A 195 -20.53 -20.96 9.02
CA ILE A 195 -19.72 -19.82 8.57
C ILE A 195 -19.53 -19.98 7.07
N VAL A 196 -19.85 -18.94 6.33
CA VAL A 196 -19.55 -18.85 4.90
C VAL A 196 -18.39 -17.89 4.74
N MET A 197 -17.35 -18.32 4.02
CA MET A 197 -16.24 -17.47 3.60
C MET A 197 -16.09 -17.54 2.09
N GLY A 198 -15.52 -16.53 1.46
CA GLY A 198 -14.96 -16.65 0.11
C GLY A 198 -13.52 -17.17 0.18
N LEU A 199 -13.12 -18.01 -0.78
CA LEU A 199 -11.76 -18.50 -0.94
C LEU A 199 -11.25 -18.24 -2.36
N ILE A 200 -10.03 -17.72 -2.46
CA ILE A 200 -9.21 -17.77 -3.67
C ILE A 200 -7.89 -18.44 -3.32
N CYS A 201 -7.45 -19.37 -4.15
CA CYS A 201 -6.12 -19.97 -4.09
C CYS A 201 -5.34 -19.55 -5.33
N ILE A 202 -4.13 -19.06 -5.14
CA ILE A 202 -3.22 -18.65 -6.22
C ILE A 202 -1.91 -19.41 -6.05
N ARG A 203 -1.42 -20.03 -7.13
CA ARG A 203 -0.07 -20.57 -7.23
C ARG A 203 0.70 -19.75 -8.25
N LYS A 204 1.85 -19.20 -7.87
CA LYS A 204 2.79 -18.56 -8.79
C LYS A 204 3.93 -19.52 -9.08
N ILE A 205 4.11 -19.87 -10.34
CA ILE A 205 5.25 -20.65 -10.85
C ILE A 205 6.22 -19.68 -11.49
N ALA A 206 7.06 -19.08 -10.63
CA ALA A 206 7.86 -17.93 -11.02
C ALA A 206 8.82 -18.25 -12.16
N HIS A 207 9.52 -19.38 -12.14
CA HIS A 207 10.49 -19.70 -13.20
C HIS A 207 9.85 -19.92 -14.59
N LYS A 208 8.53 -20.11 -14.68
CA LYS A 208 7.77 -20.22 -15.95
C LYS A 208 6.95 -18.98 -16.30
N ASN A 209 6.96 -17.95 -15.45
CA ASN A 209 6.08 -16.80 -15.55
C ASN A 209 4.58 -17.20 -15.63
N GLU A 210 4.20 -18.22 -14.87
CA GLU A 210 2.85 -18.79 -14.86
C GLU A 210 2.18 -18.53 -13.51
N VAL A 211 0.87 -18.27 -13.55
CA VAL A 211 0.02 -18.13 -12.37
C VAL A 211 -1.20 -19.00 -12.56
N ASP A 212 -1.44 -19.90 -11.62
CA ASP A 212 -2.64 -20.71 -11.54
C ASP A 212 -3.55 -20.18 -10.44
N ILE A 213 -4.86 -20.33 -10.62
CA ILE A 213 -5.87 -19.79 -9.71
C ILE A 213 -7.05 -20.76 -9.53
N SER A 214 -7.66 -20.72 -8.36
CA SER A 214 -8.97 -21.28 -8.07
C SER A 214 -9.79 -20.29 -7.24
N PRO A 215 -11.02 -19.93 -7.61
CA PRO A 215 -11.72 -20.32 -8.83
C PRO A 215 -11.18 -19.62 -10.08
N ALA A 216 -11.71 -19.96 -11.25
CA ALA A 216 -11.37 -19.31 -12.52
C ALA A 216 -11.83 -17.84 -12.54
N ILE A 217 -10.92 -16.89 -12.31
CA ILE A 217 -11.19 -15.45 -12.36
C ILE A 217 -10.54 -14.83 -13.60
N PRO A 218 -11.31 -14.32 -14.58
CA PRO A 218 -10.75 -13.76 -15.81
C PRO A 218 -9.90 -12.48 -15.61
N PRO A 219 -8.81 -12.29 -16.37
CA PRO A 219 -7.91 -11.13 -16.25
C PRO A 219 -8.47 -9.81 -16.80
N ASN A 220 -9.68 -9.81 -17.36
CA ASN A 220 -10.28 -8.60 -17.95
C ASN A 220 -10.86 -7.63 -16.90
N TRP A 221 -11.06 -8.07 -15.66
CA TRP A 221 -11.63 -7.29 -14.55
C TRP A 221 -10.65 -6.33 -13.86
N GLY A 222 -9.62 -5.89 -14.59
CA GLY A 222 -8.58 -4.97 -14.12
C GLY A 222 -7.28 -5.68 -13.77
N GLU A 223 -6.30 -4.90 -13.34
CA GLU A 223 -4.95 -5.37 -13.02
C GLU A 223 -4.94 -6.41 -11.89
N TRP A 224 -5.73 -6.18 -10.85
CA TRP A 224 -5.79 -7.02 -9.64
C TRP A 224 -6.93 -8.05 -9.66
N SER A 225 -7.40 -8.45 -10.84
CA SER A 225 -8.56 -9.35 -11.00
C SER A 225 -8.44 -10.64 -10.19
N ALA A 226 -7.24 -11.24 -10.12
CA ALA A 226 -6.98 -12.48 -9.39
C ALA A 226 -7.23 -12.36 -7.86
N TYR A 227 -7.28 -11.14 -7.33
CA TYR A 227 -7.36 -10.87 -5.89
C TYR A 227 -8.76 -10.44 -5.44
N ARG A 228 -9.77 -10.44 -6.32
CA ARG A 228 -11.12 -9.92 -6.03
C ARG A 228 -11.95 -10.82 -5.11
N PRO A 229 -12.18 -10.46 -3.84
CA PRO A 229 -13.05 -11.20 -2.92
C PRO A 229 -14.47 -11.47 -3.45
N SER A 230 -15.04 -10.56 -4.26
CA SER A 230 -16.38 -10.75 -4.85
C SER A 230 -16.48 -11.95 -5.80
N LYS A 231 -15.33 -12.47 -6.24
CA LYS A 231 -15.21 -13.54 -7.23
C LYS A 231 -14.68 -14.83 -6.62
N ALA A 232 -14.51 -14.84 -5.30
CA ALA A 232 -14.05 -15.97 -4.54
C ALA A 232 -15.09 -17.11 -4.50
N GLN A 233 -14.61 -18.35 -4.44
CA GLN A 233 -15.44 -19.53 -4.25
C GLN A 233 -16.02 -19.53 -2.84
N GLU A 234 -17.32 -19.64 -2.68
CA GLU A 234 -17.93 -19.76 -1.35
C GLU A 234 -17.61 -21.13 -0.73
N ILE A 235 -17.03 -21.10 0.47
CA ILE A 235 -16.71 -22.27 1.28
C ILE A 235 -17.48 -22.21 2.61
N VAL A 236 -17.84 -23.38 3.16
CA VAL A 236 -18.65 -23.49 4.37
C VAL A 236 -17.94 -24.28 5.45
N PHE A 237 -17.92 -23.73 6.66
CA PHE A 237 -17.48 -24.38 7.89
C PHE A 237 -18.67 -24.55 8.84
N GLU A 238 -18.72 -25.64 9.59
CA GLU A 238 -19.81 -25.96 10.52
C GLU A 238 -19.30 -26.11 11.97
N GLY A 239 -20.00 -25.50 12.92
CA GLY A 239 -19.70 -25.64 14.35
C GLY A 239 -18.41 -24.95 14.83
N LEU A 240 -17.85 -24.05 14.02
CA LEU A 240 -16.73 -23.19 14.39
C LEU A 240 -17.20 -22.01 15.26
N LYS A 241 -16.44 -21.68 16.30
CA LYS A 241 -16.72 -20.55 17.20
C LYS A 241 -15.60 -19.53 17.15
N SER A 242 -15.97 -18.25 17.09
CA SER A 242 -14.99 -17.15 17.12
C SER A 242 -14.38 -16.99 18.51
N LYS A 243 -13.07 -16.71 18.57
CA LYS A 243 -12.36 -16.33 19.81
C LYS A 243 -11.96 -14.85 19.75
N LYS A 244 -12.17 -14.14 20.86
CA LYS A 244 -11.75 -12.73 20.99
C LYS A 244 -10.25 -12.67 21.26
N PRO A 245 -9.45 -11.97 20.43
CA PRO A 245 -8.02 -11.86 20.69
C PRO A 245 -7.74 -10.99 21.91
N PHE A 246 -6.81 -11.42 22.76
CA PHE A 246 -6.24 -10.58 23.80
C PHE A 246 -4.71 -10.71 23.77
N TYR A 247 -4.03 -9.61 23.44
CA TYR A 247 -2.58 -9.54 23.35
C TYR A 247 -2.04 -8.38 24.17
N ILE A 248 -0.95 -8.62 24.88
CA ILE A 248 -0.21 -7.60 25.62
C ILE A 248 1.24 -7.67 25.16
N ALA A 249 1.78 -6.58 24.65
CA ALA A 249 3.11 -6.49 24.06
C ALA A 249 3.91 -5.34 24.72
N PRO A 250 4.50 -5.57 25.91
CA PRO A 250 5.51 -4.67 26.44
C PRO A 250 6.75 -4.66 25.54
N TYR A 251 7.43 -3.52 25.52
CA TYR A 251 8.72 -3.40 24.88
C TYR A 251 9.67 -2.47 25.64
N LEU A 252 10.96 -2.71 25.46
CA LEU A 252 12.04 -1.90 26.01
C LEU A 252 12.95 -1.44 24.88
N ILE A 253 13.41 -0.20 24.97
CA ILE A 253 14.34 0.44 24.04
C ILE A 253 15.52 0.98 24.83
N GLY A 254 16.72 0.69 24.35
CA GLY A 254 17.97 1.22 24.87
C GLY A 254 18.88 1.68 23.74
N GLY A 255 19.68 2.71 23.94
CA GLY A 255 20.60 3.18 22.92
C GLY A 255 21.23 4.53 23.18
N SER A 256 21.83 5.10 22.14
CA SER A 256 22.44 6.42 22.18
C SER A 256 22.22 7.13 20.85
N GLN A 257 21.92 8.42 20.94
CA GLN A 257 21.87 9.33 19.81
C GLN A 257 22.96 10.39 19.96
N LEU A 258 23.56 10.76 18.84
CA LEU A 258 24.59 11.77 18.69
C LEU A 258 24.12 12.74 17.62
N ASP A 259 23.88 13.99 17.98
CA ASP A 259 23.41 15.03 17.07
C ASP A 259 24.42 16.18 17.04
N ASN A 260 24.83 16.63 15.86
CA ASN A 260 25.59 17.86 15.72
C ASN A 260 24.63 19.01 15.46
N VAL A 261 24.49 19.91 16.42
CA VAL A 261 23.55 21.03 16.38
C VAL A 261 24.33 22.33 16.23
N LEU A 262 23.86 23.22 15.36
CA LEU A 262 24.43 24.56 15.21
C LEU A 262 24.34 25.30 16.55
N ASN A 263 25.46 25.87 17.01
CA ASN A 263 25.50 26.63 18.26
C ASN A 263 24.70 27.94 18.14
N GLU A 264 24.30 28.52 19.27
CA GLU A 264 23.46 29.74 19.29
C GLU A 264 24.12 30.92 18.57
N SER A 265 25.45 31.01 18.58
CA SER A 265 26.20 32.04 17.87
C SER A 265 26.33 31.81 16.35
N ALA A 266 25.81 30.69 15.84
CA ALA A 266 25.96 30.24 14.44
C ALA A 266 27.42 30.24 13.93
N THR A 267 28.38 29.94 14.81
CA THR A 267 29.83 29.90 14.51
C THR A 267 30.38 28.49 14.38
N GLY A 268 29.62 27.47 14.77
CA GLY A 268 30.04 26.08 14.70
C GLY A 268 28.99 25.10 15.21
N TYR A 269 29.31 23.81 15.15
CA TYR A 269 28.42 22.73 15.57
C TYR A 269 28.89 22.12 16.88
N THR A 270 27.96 21.85 17.79
CA THR A 270 28.20 21.18 19.06
C THR A 270 27.63 19.77 19.02
N LEU A 271 28.42 18.79 19.45
CA LEU A 271 27.98 17.40 19.54
C LEU A 271 27.16 17.19 20.82
N HIS A 272 25.89 16.88 20.67
CA HIS A 272 25.00 16.49 21.76
C HIS A 272 24.86 14.97 21.80
N LYS A 273 25.22 14.37 22.94
CA LYS A 273 25.00 12.95 23.21
C LYS A 273 23.77 12.77 24.10
N SER A 274 22.80 12.04 23.58
CA SER A 274 21.54 11.76 24.26
C SER A 274 21.40 10.25 24.47
N PRO A 275 21.59 9.72 25.70
CA PRO A 275 21.22 8.33 25.97
C PRO A 275 19.71 8.17 25.75
N LYS A 276 19.32 7.03 25.17
CA LYS A 276 17.92 6.68 24.94
C LYS A 276 17.59 5.47 25.79
N MET A 277 16.65 5.65 26.71
CA MET A 277 16.03 4.55 27.44
C MET A 277 14.54 4.81 27.45
N ASN A 278 13.77 3.90 26.86
CA ASN A 278 12.34 4.04 26.77
C ASN A 278 11.64 2.70 26.96
N ALA A 279 10.45 2.71 27.55
CA ALA A 279 9.62 1.53 27.69
C ALA A 279 8.18 1.88 27.32
N GLY A 280 7.49 0.95 26.67
CA GLY A 280 6.11 1.14 26.30
C GLY A 280 5.32 -0.16 26.31
N LEU A 281 4.03 -0.03 26.08
CA LEU A 281 3.08 -1.12 26.16
C LEU A 281 2.05 -0.97 25.05
N ASP A 282 1.89 -2.02 24.25
CA ASP A 282 0.79 -2.14 23.32
C ASP A 282 -0.18 -3.22 23.80
N VAL A 283 -1.48 -2.95 23.78
CA VAL A 283 -2.53 -3.91 24.14
C VAL A 283 -3.50 -4.02 22.99
N LYS A 284 -3.89 -5.24 22.62
CA LYS A 284 -4.93 -5.49 21.63
C LYS A 284 -6.01 -6.37 22.24
N TYR A 285 -7.25 -5.89 22.21
CA TYR A 285 -8.40 -6.54 22.81
C TYR A 285 -9.59 -6.61 21.85
N GLY A 286 -10.16 -7.80 21.67
CA GLY A 286 -11.38 -8.01 20.89
C GLY A 286 -12.62 -7.60 21.69
N LEU A 287 -13.21 -6.44 21.37
CA LEU A 287 -14.46 -5.99 22.01
C LEU A 287 -15.62 -6.95 21.65
N THR A 288 -15.75 -7.25 20.37
CA THR A 288 -16.66 -8.24 19.80
C THR A 288 -15.88 -9.13 18.83
N ASN A 289 -16.53 -10.14 18.24
CA ASN A 289 -15.91 -10.97 17.20
C ASN A 289 -15.42 -10.12 16.02
N ASN A 290 -16.03 -8.95 15.80
CA ASN A 290 -15.80 -8.12 14.61
C ASN A 290 -15.20 -6.73 14.92
N LEU A 291 -15.07 -6.36 16.20
CA LEU A 291 -14.54 -5.07 16.65
C LEU A 291 -13.30 -5.25 17.54
N THR A 292 -12.26 -4.44 17.31
CA THR A 292 -10.98 -4.51 18.05
C THR A 292 -10.65 -3.17 18.65
N MET A 293 -10.07 -3.17 19.83
CA MET A 293 -9.41 -2.04 20.45
C MET A 293 -7.90 -2.30 20.51
N ASP A 294 -7.10 -1.40 19.96
CA ASP A 294 -5.65 -1.34 20.16
C ASP A 294 -5.35 -0.13 21.05
N LEU A 295 -4.59 -0.33 22.11
CA LEU A 295 -4.13 0.72 23.03
C LEU A 295 -2.61 0.75 22.96
N THR A 296 -2.03 1.94 23.01
CA THR A 296 -0.58 2.12 23.08
C THR A 296 -0.22 3.14 24.14
N ILE A 297 0.86 2.87 24.88
CA ILE A 297 1.44 3.78 25.86
C ILE A 297 2.91 3.99 25.48
N ASN A 298 3.30 5.26 25.43
CA ASN A 298 4.64 5.71 25.11
C ASN A 298 5.19 5.16 23.79
N THR A 299 4.32 5.03 22.78
CA THR A 299 4.62 4.36 21.50
C THR A 299 5.89 4.91 20.85
N ASP A 300 6.80 4.04 20.45
CA ASP A 300 8.03 4.40 19.77
C ASP A 300 8.13 3.79 18.37
N PHE A 301 8.59 4.63 17.44
CA PHE A 301 8.68 4.35 16.01
C PHE A 301 10.11 4.08 15.52
N ALA A 302 11.07 3.79 16.41
CA ALA A 302 12.47 3.59 16.06
C ALA A 302 12.72 2.40 15.14
N GLN A 303 11.79 1.45 15.05
CA GLN A 303 11.88 0.27 14.18
C GLN A 303 11.57 0.57 12.70
N VAL A 304 11.10 1.78 12.39
CA VAL A 304 10.67 2.15 11.06
C VAL A 304 11.87 2.48 10.18
N GLU A 305 11.87 1.91 8.98
CA GLU A 305 12.87 2.19 7.95
C GLU A 305 12.88 3.68 7.60
N ALA A 306 14.06 4.24 7.34
CA ALA A 306 14.18 5.60 6.85
C ALA A 306 13.36 5.77 5.56
N ASP A 307 12.91 6.99 5.30
CA ASP A 307 12.34 7.32 4.00
C ASP A 307 13.48 7.39 2.98
N ASP A 308 13.21 6.94 1.76
CA ASP A 308 14.16 7.07 0.66
C ASP A 308 14.22 8.56 0.27
N GLU A 309 15.41 9.15 0.22
CA GLU A 309 15.57 10.51 -0.31
C GLU A 309 15.25 10.54 -1.81
N GLN A 310 14.61 11.64 -2.23
CA GLN A 310 14.20 11.89 -3.61
C GLN A 310 14.57 13.32 -3.97
N ILE A 311 14.97 13.55 -5.22
CA ILE A 311 15.19 14.90 -5.74
C ILE A 311 13.83 15.48 -6.13
N ASN A 312 13.41 16.53 -5.42
CA ASN A 312 12.18 17.21 -5.74
C ASN A 312 12.38 18.19 -6.91
N LEU A 313 11.84 17.85 -8.07
CA LEU A 313 11.88 18.70 -9.27
C LEU A 313 10.60 19.54 -9.45
N THR A 314 9.76 19.60 -8.43
CA THR A 314 8.48 20.31 -8.45
C THR A 314 8.42 21.33 -7.33
N ARG A 315 7.50 22.28 -7.43
CA ARG A 315 7.20 23.24 -6.36
C ARG A 315 6.40 22.65 -5.19
N PHE A 316 5.95 21.39 -5.31
CA PHE A 316 5.08 20.76 -4.31
C PHE A 316 5.89 19.94 -3.31
N SER A 317 5.39 19.83 -2.09
CA SER A 317 6.00 18.96 -1.08
C SER A 317 5.82 17.49 -1.45
N LEU A 318 6.84 16.68 -1.20
CA LEU A 318 6.80 15.24 -1.41
C LEU A 318 5.81 14.57 -0.44
N PHE A 319 5.03 13.62 -0.96
CA PHE A 319 4.17 12.77 -0.16
C PHE A 319 4.91 11.48 0.19
N PHE A 320 5.04 11.19 1.48
CA PHE A 320 5.68 9.96 1.95
C PHE A 320 4.63 8.97 2.48
N PRO A 321 4.74 7.67 2.14
CA PRO A 321 3.87 6.66 2.74
C PRO A 321 4.13 6.54 4.25
N GLU A 322 3.11 6.17 5.00
CA GLU A 322 3.26 5.82 6.41
C GLU A 322 4.01 4.48 6.53
N LYS A 323 4.98 4.36 7.45
CA LYS A 323 5.71 3.10 7.67
C LYS A 323 5.59 2.60 9.12
N ARG A 324 4.92 3.35 10.00
CA ARG A 324 4.75 3.00 11.42
C ARG A 324 3.60 2.01 11.63
N THR A 325 3.91 0.87 12.23
CA THR A 325 2.98 -0.27 12.40
C THR A 325 1.67 0.10 13.09
N PHE A 326 1.70 0.99 14.08
CA PHE A 326 0.49 1.45 14.79
C PHE A 326 -0.50 2.19 13.87
N PHE A 327 -0.01 2.96 12.89
CA PHE A 327 -0.86 3.66 11.94
C PHE A 327 -1.22 2.80 10.73
N GLN A 328 -0.34 1.87 10.36
CA GLN A 328 -0.52 1.01 9.20
C GLN A 328 -1.61 -0.06 9.38
N LYS A 329 -1.75 -0.66 10.57
CA LYS A 329 -2.73 -1.73 10.80
C LYS A 329 -4.16 -1.24 10.51
N ARG A 330 -4.86 -1.83 9.53
CA ARG A 330 -6.21 -1.40 9.11
C ARG A 330 -6.33 0.10 8.77
N SER A 331 -5.25 0.70 8.25
CA SER A 331 -5.23 2.09 7.77
C SER A 331 -6.31 2.39 6.74
N SER A 332 -6.68 1.39 5.92
CA SER A 332 -7.71 1.49 4.89
C SER A 332 -9.08 1.96 5.41
N VAL A 333 -9.41 1.65 6.68
CA VAL A 333 -10.65 2.13 7.32
C VAL A 333 -10.63 3.66 7.38
N PHE A 334 -9.49 4.28 7.68
CA PHE A 334 -9.34 5.72 7.83
C PHE A 334 -9.03 6.45 6.51
N MET A 335 -9.20 5.80 5.35
CA MET A 335 -8.98 6.46 4.06
C MET A 335 -10.15 7.39 3.71
N PHE A 336 -9.81 8.65 3.39
CA PHE A 336 -10.72 9.67 2.84
C PHE A 336 -9.90 10.57 1.90
N ASP A 337 -9.52 9.99 0.76
CA ASP A 337 -8.65 10.65 -0.22
C ASP A 337 -9.47 11.32 -1.32
N PHE A 338 -8.98 12.40 -1.90
CA PHE A 338 -9.62 13.09 -3.02
C PHE A 338 -8.90 12.71 -4.31
N GLU A 339 -8.30 13.67 -5.00
CA GLU A 339 -7.32 13.46 -6.06
C GLU A 339 -5.92 13.16 -5.48
N PRO A 340 -4.97 12.63 -6.29
CA PRO A 340 -3.61 12.33 -5.81
C PRO A 340 -2.96 13.51 -5.10
N GLY A 341 -2.35 13.27 -3.94
CA GLY A 341 -1.76 14.32 -3.13
C GLY A 341 -2.76 15.13 -2.28
N SER A 342 -3.96 14.59 -2.05
CA SER A 342 -4.99 15.23 -1.22
C SER A 342 -5.79 14.22 -0.39
N SER A 343 -5.84 14.41 0.94
CA SER A 343 -6.64 13.57 1.85
C SER A 343 -7.13 14.34 3.07
N LEU A 344 -8.27 13.91 3.65
CA LEU A 344 -8.80 14.48 4.89
C LEU A 344 -8.03 14.00 6.13
N PHE A 345 -7.36 12.86 6.03
CA PHE A 345 -6.53 12.29 7.08
C PHE A 345 -5.21 11.74 6.52
N TYR A 346 -4.11 12.14 7.15
CA TYR A 346 -2.76 11.70 6.83
C TYR A 346 -2.00 11.45 8.14
N SER A 347 -1.80 10.18 8.48
CA SER A 347 -1.23 9.77 9.79
C SER A 347 0.15 10.34 10.08
N ARG A 348 0.93 10.68 9.04
CA ARG A 348 2.25 11.33 9.20
C ARG A 348 2.17 12.76 9.73
N ARG A 349 0.96 13.34 9.88
CA ARG A 349 0.73 14.56 10.67
C ARG A 349 0.80 14.34 12.18
N ILE A 350 0.76 13.09 12.65
CA ILE A 350 0.78 12.75 14.09
C ILE A 350 2.17 12.22 14.47
N GLY A 351 2.75 12.76 15.53
CA GLY A 351 4.06 12.31 16.04
C GLY A 351 5.25 12.68 15.16
N LEU A 352 5.06 13.56 14.17
CA LEU A 352 6.11 14.12 13.31
C LEU A 352 5.86 15.62 13.10
N HIS A 353 6.91 16.43 13.19
CA HIS A 353 6.90 17.86 12.89
C HIS A 353 8.16 18.22 12.09
N ASN A 354 8.02 18.69 10.85
CA ASN A 354 9.14 18.97 9.94
C ASN A 354 10.16 17.82 9.83
N GLY A 355 9.67 16.59 9.75
CA GLY A 355 10.50 15.37 9.70
C GLY A 355 11.05 14.92 11.06
N LEU A 356 10.92 15.73 12.11
CA LEU A 356 11.40 15.42 13.45
C LEU A 356 10.32 14.71 14.28
N ARG A 357 10.73 13.73 15.08
CA ARG A 357 9.82 12.89 15.87
C ARG A 357 9.29 13.65 17.07
N VAL A 358 7.97 13.64 17.24
CA VAL A 358 7.28 14.16 18.43
C VAL A 358 6.84 12.95 19.26
N PRO A 359 7.32 12.80 20.52
CA PRO A 359 6.93 11.69 21.37
C PRO A 359 5.42 11.64 21.62
N ILE A 360 4.87 10.45 21.84
CA ILE A 360 3.45 10.21 22.10
C ILE A 360 3.29 9.70 23.53
N PHE A 361 2.38 10.26 24.32
CA PHE A 361 2.04 9.72 25.64
C PHE A 361 1.31 8.38 25.52
N GLY A 362 0.35 8.32 24.61
CA GLY A 362 -0.41 7.14 24.31
C GLY A 362 -1.51 7.42 23.30
N GLY A 363 -2.22 6.36 22.94
CA GLY A 363 -3.36 6.46 22.04
C GLY A 363 -4.22 5.21 22.08
N ALA A 364 -5.45 5.38 21.62
CA ALA A 364 -6.43 4.32 21.46
C ALA A 364 -6.90 4.27 20.01
N ARG A 365 -7.12 3.07 19.51
CA ARG A 365 -7.69 2.85 18.20
C ARG A 365 -8.74 1.76 18.28
N ILE A 366 -9.90 1.99 17.70
CA ILE A 366 -10.93 0.99 17.57
C ILE A 366 -11.24 0.79 16.09
N THR A 367 -11.20 -0.45 15.61
CA THR A 367 -11.51 -0.75 14.21
C THR A 367 -12.28 -2.05 14.07
N GLY A 368 -13.18 -2.09 13.08
CA GLY A 368 -13.90 -3.28 12.71
C GLY A 368 -15.37 -3.02 12.42
N MET A 369 -16.17 -4.09 12.41
CA MET A 369 -17.55 -4.04 11.98
C MET A 369 -18.55 -4.22 13.12
N ALA A 370 -19.65 -3.47 13.06
CA ALA A 370 -20.83 -3.60 13.90
C ALA A 370 -22.09 -3.71 13.00
N GLY A 371 -22.54 -4.95 12.76
CA GLY A 371 -23.61 -5.20 11.81
C GLY A 371 -23.16 -4.86 10.37
N LYS A 372 -23.85 -3.92 9.72
CA LYS A 372 -23.50 -3.41 8.38
C LYS A 372 -22.59 -2.17 8.40
N TRP A 373 -22.15 -1.75 9.58
CA TRP A 373 -21.28 -0.59 9.74
C TRP A 373 -19.83 -1.03 9.89
N ASP A 374 -18.95 -0.46 9.06
CA ASP A 374 -17.51 -0.47 9.24
C ASP A 374 -17.12 0.82 9.97
N MET A 375 -16.37 0.68 11.06
CA MET A 375 -16.11 1.75 12.01
C MET A 375 -14.62 1.85 12.30
N GLY A 376 -14.12 3.09 12.34
CA GLY A 376 -12.78 3.43 12.76
C GLY A 376 -12.81 4.57 13.77
N PHE A 377 -12.13 4.41 14.88
CA PHE A 377 -11.87 5.47 15.85
C PHE A 377 -10.38 5.48 16.17
N LEU A 378 -9.78 6.65 16.25
CA LEU A 378 -8.38 6.85 16.62
C LEU A 378 -8.28 8.09 17.50
N ASP A 379 -7.60 8.00 18.64
CA ASP A 379 -7.33 9.12 19.51
C ASP A 379 -5.89 9.02 20.03
N ILE A 380 -5.11 10.08 19.91
CA ILE A 380 -3.68 10.09 20.23
C ILE A 380 -3.31 11.40 20.91
N GLN A 381 -2.50 11.31 21.97
CA GLN A 381 -1.93 12.46 22.65
C GLN A 381 -0.41 12.52 22.46
N THR A 382 0.11 13.63 21.93
CA THR A 382 1.56 13.89 21.87
C THR A 382 2.09 14.56 23.12
N GLN A 383 3.38 14.39 23.39
CA GLN A 383 4.09 15.13 24.43
C GLN A 383 4.45 16.54 23.93
N ALA A 384 4.59 17.49 24.86
CA ALA A 384 5.16 18.80 24.55
C ALA A 384 6.69 18.68 24.38
N ILE A 385 7.27 19.51 23.50
CA ILE A 385 8.72 19.66 23.37
C ILE A 385 9.07 21.06 23.85
N ASN A 386 9.57 21.15 25.09
CA ASN A 386 9.81 22.43 25.78
C ASN A 386 11.23 22.98 25.56
N HIS A 387 12.13 22.20 24.94
CA HIS A 387 13.51 22.61 24.66
C HIS A 387 13.88 22.22 23.23
N GLY A 388 14.15 23.22 22.40
CA GLY A 388 14.63 23.02 21.03
C GLY A 388 16.05 22.47 21.05
N THR A 389 16.20 21.18 20.76
CA THR A 389 17.47 20.66 20.26
C THR A 389 17.50 20.93 18.76
N GLY A 390 18.05 22.07 18.34
CA GLY A 390 18.13 22.51 16.94
C GLY A 390 16.94 23.37 16.48
N SER A 391 16.62 23.31 15.19
CA SER A 391 15.70 24.19 14.44
C SER A 391 14.20 24.09 14.80
N VAL A 392 13.84 23.46 15.94
CA VAL A 392 12.44 23.24 16.34
C VAL A 392 12.08 24.20 17.46
N ASN A 393 11.15 25.11 17.15
CA ASN A 393 10.46 25.91 18.16
C ASN A 393 9.74 25.01 19.17
N SER A 394 9.55 25.51 20.40
CA SER A 394 8.76 24.82 21.42
C SER A 394 7.43 24.33 20.84
N LEU A 395 7.13 23.04 20.96
CA LEU A 395 5.86 22.45 20.51
C LEU A 395 4.98 22.16 21.72
N THR A 396 3.74 22.64 21.68
CA THR A 396 2.73 22.30 22.68
C THR A 396 2.27 20.86 22.53
N SER A 397 1.76 20.28 23.62
CA SER A 397 1.08 18.97 23.56
C SER A 397 -0.22 19.10 22.75
N GLU A 398 -0.49 18.13 21.87
CA GLU A 398 -1.66 18.11 21.00
C GLU A 398 -2.42 16.78 21.11
N ASN A 399 -3.74 16.85 21.02
CA ASN A 399 -4.64 15.72 20.86
C ASN A 399 -5.09 15.58 19.40
N PHE A 400 -5.18 14.34 18.92
CA PHE A 400 -5.59 14.00 17.56
C PHE A 400 -6.68 12.93 17.59
N GLY A 401 -7.92 13.34 17.33
CA GLY A 401 -9.09 12.47 17.28
C GLY A 401 -9.60 12.25 15.86
N ILE A 402 -9.95 11.03 15.51
CA ILE A 402 -10.51 10.64 14.22
C ILE A 402 -11.67 9.67 14.45
N LEU A 403 -12.80 9.93 13.82
CA LEU A 403 -13.95 9.04 13.77
C LEU A 403 -14.33 8.80 12.31
N ARG A 404 -14.50 7.55 11.93
CA ARG A 404 -14.93 7.11 10.60
C ARG A 404 -16.07 6.11 10.74
N LEU A 405 -17.12 6.34 9.99
CA LEU A 405 -18.24 5.39 9.86
C LEU A 405 -18.53 5.18 8.37
N ARG A 406 -18.70 3.94 7.96
CA ARG A 406 -19.07 3.55 6.60
C ARG A 406 -20.11 2.45 6.66
N ARG A 407 -21.11 2.49 5.78
CA ARG A 407 -22.18 1.50 5.70
C ARG A 407 -22.40 1.08 4.27
N GLN A 408 -22.53 -0.22 4.05
CA GLN A 408 -22.97 -0.74 2.76
C GLN A 408 -24.43 -0.34 2.49
N VAL A 409 -24.70 0.13 1.27
CA VAL A 409 -26.02 0.57 0.79
C VAL A 409 -26.29 0.05 -0.61
N ILE A 410 -27.55 0.00 -1.04
CA ILE A 410 -28.00 -0.35 -2.41
C ILE A 410 -27.64 -1.79 -2.82
N ASN A 411 -26.37 -2.08 -3.10
CA ASN A 411 -25.86 -3.36 -3.58
C ASN A 411 -24.50 -3.71 -2.94
N GLU A 412 -23.92 -4.84 -3.32
CA GLU A 412 -22.53 -5.18 -2.96
C GLU A 412 -21.57 -4.15 -3.57
N ASN A 413 -20.59 -3.71 -2.78
CA ASN A 413 -19.59 -2.71 -3.16
C ASN A 413 -20.12 -1.28 -3.38
N SER A 414 -21.31 -0.96 -2.85
CA SER A 414 -21.80 0.42 -2.70
C SER A 414 -21.83 0.83 -1.22
N TYR A 415 -21.25 1.99 -0.91
CA TYR A 415 -21.06 2.47 0.46
C TYR A 415 -21.40 3.95 0.58
N VAL A 416 -21.91 4.33 1.76
CA VAL A 416 -21.93 5.72 2.22
C VAL A 416 -21.27 5.81 3.58
N GLY A 417 -20.60 6.92 3.84
CA GLY A 417 -19.94 7.12 5.11
C GLY A 417 -19.71 8.59 5.43
N GLY A 418 -19.10 8.79 6.59
CA GLY A 418 -18.57 10.08 6.99
C GLY A 418 -17.31 9.93 7.82
N MET A 419 -16.53 11.01 7.89
CA MET A 419 -15.34 11.13 8.70
C MET A 419 -15.37 12.45 9.47
N VAL A 420 -14.85 12.42 10.69
CA VAL A 420 -14.50 13.61 11.47
C VAL A 420 -13.06 13.46 11.93
N THR A 421 -12.27 14.52 11.78
CA THR A 421 -10.92 14.66 12.30
C THR A 421 -10.89 15.88 13.22
N SER A 422 -10.16 15.79 14.32
CA SER A 422 -10.02 16.84 15.32
C SER A 422 -8.57 16.91 15.77
N ARG A 423 -7.99 18.09 15.67
CA ARG A 423 -6.68 18.42 16.21
C ARG A 423 -6.85 19.53 17.22
N ILE A 424 -6.41 19.33 18.45
CA ILE A 424 -6.56 20.30 19.53
C ILE A 424 -5.22 20.46 20.25
N GLY A 425 -4.71 21.69 20.30
CA GLY A 425 -3.53 22.05 21.07
C GLY A 425 -3.88 22.47 22.49
N THR A 426 -2.97 22.19 23.43
CA THR A 426 -3.06 22.66 24.81
C THR A 426 -2.99 24.20 24.94
N ASP A 427 -2.57 24.89 23.89
CA ASP A 427 -2.59 26.35 23.73
C ASP A 427 -3.97 26.90 23.29
N GLY A 428 -4.98 26.03 23.13
CA GLY A 428 -6.32 26.39 22.68
C GLY A 428 -6.42 26.59 21.16
N SER A 429 -5.43 26.14 20.39
CA SER A 429 -5.57 25.94 18.94
C SER A 429 -6.48 24.75 18.66
N TYR A 430 -7.29 24.84 17.60
CA TYR A 430 -8.08 23.70 17.13
C TYR A 430 -8.27 23.75 15.62
N ASN A 431 -8.38 22.57 15.01
CA ASN A 431 -8.82 22.40 13.64
C ASN A 431 -9.64 21.10 13.56
N THR A 432 -10.88 21.22 13.11
CA THR A 432 -11.80 20.09 12.96
C THR A 432 -12.22 20.00 11.51
N ALA A 433 -11.97 18.88 10.84
CA ALA A 433 -12.48 18.65 9.50
C ALA A 433 -13.50 17.52 9.52
N TYR A 434 -14.61 17.67 8.81
CA TYR A 434 -15.62 16.63 8.68
C TYR A 434 -16.07 16.49 7.24
N GLY A 435 -16.53 15.30 6.86
CA GLY A 435 -16.98 15.04 5.51
C GLY A 435 -17.87 13.82 5.40
N MET A 436 -18.56 13.74 4.27
CA MET A 436 -19.39 12.63 3.85
C MET A 436 -18.88 12.11 2.51
N ASP A 437 -18.91 10.80 2.33
CA ASP A 437 -18.50 10.15 1.10
C ASP A 437 -19.48 9.04 0.70
N GLY A 438 -19.54 8.77 -0.61
CA GLY A 438 -20.30 7.69 -1.19
C GLY A 438 -19.54 7.09 -2.37
N ILE A 439 -19.46 5.77 -2.42
CA ILE A 439 -18.95 5.01 -3.57
C ILE A 439 -20.07 4.11 -4.02
N PHE A 440 -20.48 4.19 -5.28
CA PHE A 440 -21.62 3.47 -5.82
C PHE A 440 -21.18 2.62 -7.00
N LYS A 441 -21.34 1.30 -6.87
CA LYS A 441 -21.17 0.35 -7.97
C LYS A 441 -22.39 0.45 -8.90
N ILE A 442 -22.19 1.06 -10.06
CA ILE A 442 -23.22 1.26 -11.09
C ILE A 442 -23.34 0.02 -11.99
N SER A 443 -22.20 -0.60 -12.31
CA SER A 443 -22.11 -1.86 -13.05
C SER A 443 -20.92 -2.67 -12.53
N ASP A 444 -20.62 -3.85 -13.09
CA ASP A 444 -19.54 -4.71 -12.60
C ASP A 444 -18.17 -4.03 -12.42
N ASN A 445 -17.83 -3.11 -13.33
CA ASN A 445 -16.56 -2.38 -13.31
C ASN A 445 -16.74 -0.85 -13.29
N ASP A 446 -17.97 -0.34 -13.18
CA ASP A 446 -18.26 1.10 -13.14
C ASP A 446 -18.59 1.59 -11.73
N TYR A 447 -17.86 2.60 -11.28
CA TYR A 447 -17.97 3.16 -9.93
C TYR A 447 -18.12 4.67 -9.97
N LEU A 448 -19.13 5.19 -9.27
CA LEU A 448 -19.31 6.61 -9.02
C LEU A 448 -18.94 6.91 -7.57
N ASN A 449 -17.95 7.78 -7.38
CA ASN A 449 -17.48 8.25 -6.10
C ASN A 449 -17.86 9.72 -5.93
N VAL A 450 -18.49 10.08 -4.80
CA VAL A 450 -18.92 11.44 -4.48
C VAL A 450 -18.52 11.75 -3.06
N LYS A 451 -17.88 12.90 -2.84
CA LYS A 451 -17.45 13.34 -1.51
C LYS A 451 -17.69 14.83 -1.32
N TRP A 452 -17.95 15.17 -0.07
CA TRP A 452 -17.98 16.54 0.43
C TRP A 452 -17.28 16.59 1.78
N ALA A 453 -16.49 17.64 2.03
CA ALA A 453 -15.88 17.88 3.32
C ALA A 453 -15.81 19.38 3.62
N GLN A 454 -15.75 19.73 4.91
CA GLN A 454 -15.55 21.09 5.41
C GLN A 454 -14.55 21.11 6.57
N VAL A 455 -13.90 22.26 6.76
CA VAL A 455 -12.94 22.53 7.83
C VAL A 455 -13.47 23.63 8.75
N MET A 456 -13.22 23.48 10.05
CA MET A 456 -13.55 24.42 11.10
C MET A 456 -12.31 24.76 11.93
N ASP A 457 -11.99 26.03 12.04
CA ASP A 457 -10.96 26.56 12.94
C ASP A 457 -11.25 28.02 13.30
N LYS A 458 -10.33 28.69 14.01
CA LYS A 458 -10.48 30.11 14.37
C LYS A 458 -10.49 31.05 13.16
N ALA A 459 -9.88 30.64 12.04
CA ALA A 459 -9.74 31.46 10.84
C ALA A 459 -10.95 31.31 9.90
N SER A 460 -11.66 30.18 9.98
CA SER A 460 -12.74 29.81 9.07
C SER A 460 -14.12 29.96 9.72
N GLN A 461 -14.88 31.00 9.34
CA GLN A 461 -16.28 31.15 9.78
C GLN A 461 -17.16 30.08 9.12
N ASN A 462 -17.61 29.10 9.92
CA ASN A 462 -18.36 27.96 9.39
C ASN A 462 -19.83 28.29 9.14
N LYS A 463 -20.18 28.53 7.87
CA LYS A 463 -21.56 28.49 7.38
C LYS A 463 -21.76 27.21 6.61
N ILE A 464 -22.82 26.46 6.90
CA ILE A 464 -23.10 25.11 6.35
C ILE A 464 -23.02 25.08 4.81
N PHE A 465 -23.42 26.15 4.13
CA PHE A 465 -23.40 26.25 2.65
C PHE A 465 -22.20 27.01 2.07
N SER A 466 -21.21 27.38 2.89
CA SER A 466 -20.01 28.05 2.38
C SER A 466 -19.15 27.06 1.60
N LEU A 467 -18.71 27.47 0.41
CA LEU A 467 -17.75 26.72 -0.40
C LEU A 467 -16.29 27.05 -0.01
N ASP A 468 -16.06 28.13 0.74
CA ASP A 468 -14.72 28.60 1.08
C ASP A 468 -13.96 27.59 1.96
N PRO A 469 -14.53 27.07 3.06
CA PRO A 469 -13.89 26.05 3.87
C PRO A 469 -14.26 24.63 3.41
N ALA A 470 -14.78 24.46 2.19
CA ALA A 470 -15.32 23.19 1.70
C ALA A 470 -14.52 22.60 0.54
N ARG A 471 -14.61 21.27 0.41
CA ARG A 471 -14.16 20.53 -0.75
C ARG A 471 -15.27 19.62 -1.29
N LEU A 472 -15.44 19.62 -2.60
CA LEU A 472 -16.35 18.75 -3.34
C LEU A 472 -15.53 17.86 -4.27
N TYR A 473 -15.92 16.60 -4.42
CA TYR A 473 -15.25 15.64 -5.28
C TYR A 473 -16.27 14.70 -5.92
N ILE A 474 -16.13 14.49 -7.22
CA ILE A 474 -16.92 13.53 -7.99
C ILE A 474 -15.94 12.80 -8.89
N SER A 475 -16.00 11.47 -8.90
CA SER A 475 -15.18 10.65 -9.78
C SER A 475 -15.98 9.48 -10.34
N TRP A 476 -15.95 9.28 -11.65
CA TRP A 476 -16.60 8.15 -12.31
C TRP A 476 -15.57 7.35 -13.09
N ASN A 477 -15.37 6.10 -12.68
CA ASN A 477 -14.32 5.24 -13.18
C ASN A 477 -14.87 3.92 -13.71
N ARG A 478 -14.28 3.44 -14.81
CA ARG A 478 -14.46 2.10 -15.36
C ARG A 478 -13.12 1.37 -15.38
N PHE A 479 -12.97 0.37 -14.50
CA PHE A 479 -11.73 -0.42 -14.39
C PHE A 479 -11.81 -1.68 -15.26
N ASN A 480 -11.40 -1.57 -16.53
CA ASN A 480 -11.30 -2.69 -17.47
C ASN A 480 -9.88 -2.81 -18.01
N ARG A 481 -9.37 -4.04 -18.08
CA ARG A 481 -8.10 -4.33 -18.77
C ARG A 481 -8.27 -4.62 -20.26
N LYS A 482 -9.46 -5.12 -20.66
CA LYS A 482 -9.83 -5.38 -22.06
C LYS A 482 -11.02 -4.52 -22.45
N GLY A 483 -10.93 -3.84 -23.58
CA GLY A 483 -11.93 -2.89 -24.06
C GLY A 483 -11.76 -1.51 -23.44
N LEU A 484 -12.85 -0.73 -23.48
CA LEU A 484 -12.89 0.64 -22.97
C LEU A 484 -12.73 0.69 -21.44
N ASN A 485 -11.80 1.53 -21.01
CA ASN A 485 -11.67 2.03 -19.63
C ASN A 485 -11.71 3.57 -19.66
N TYR A 486 -12.14 4.16 -18.55
CA TYR A 486 -12.20 5.62 -18.41
C TYR A 486 -12.20 6.02 -16.95
N ASP A 487 -11.84 7.26 -16.70
CA ASP A 487 -11.87 7.88 -15.39
C ASP A 487 -12.02 9.39 -15.50
N PHE A 488 -13.14 9.90 -15.00
CA PHE A 488 -13.44 11.32 -14.99
C PHE A 488 -13.52 11.78 -13.56
N THR A 489 -12.72 12.77 -13.19
CA THR A 489 -12.73 13.35 -11.85
C THR A 489 -12.92 14.86 -11.92
N TRP A 490 -13.80 15.37 -11.07
CA TRP A 490 -13.98 16.78 -10.81
C TRP A 490 -13.79 17.03 -9.33
N THR A 491 -13.02 18.04 -8.97
CA THR A 491 -12.82 18.44 -7.58
C THR A 491 -12.83 19.94 -7.47
N ARG A 492 -13.49 20.50 -6.46
CA ARG A 492 -13.39 21.90 -6.09
C ARG A 492 -12.94 22.00 -4.64
N SER A 493 -11.84 22.70 -4.39
CA SER A 493 -11.36 23.03 -3.04
C SER A 493 -11.41 24.53 -2.81
N GLY A 494 -12.16 24.99 -1.80
CA GLY A 494 -12.19 26.40 -1.43
C GLY A 494 -10.88 26.92 -0.84
N LYS A 495 -10.79 28.24 -0.68
CA LYS A 495 -9.62 28.96 -0.16
C LYS A 495 -9.30 28.70 1.32
N ASP A 496 -10.32 28.41 2.12
CA ASP A 496 -10.22 28.22 3.57
C ASP A 496 -10.25 26.72 3.93
N PHE A 497 -10.29 25.82 2.95
CA PHE A 497 -10.21 24.38 3.18
C PHE A 497 -8.76 23.99 3.51
N ASP A 498 -8.46 23.83 4.80
CA ASP A 498 -7.13 23.41 5.28
C ASP A 498 -7.21 22.39 6.42
N PRO A 499 -7.40 21.09 6.10
CA PRO A 499 -7.45 20.04 7.11
C PRO A 499 -6.06 19.80 7.69
N LYS A 500 -5.80 20.28 8.92
CA LYS A 500 -4.47 20.19 9.58
C LYS A 500 -4.03 18.78 9.93
N LEU A 501 -4.96 17.82 9.94
CA LEU A 501 -4.71 16.38 10.06
C LEU A 501 -4.66 15.66 8.72
N GLY A 502 -4.98 16.34 7.62
CA GLY A 502 -4.93 15.84 6.26
C GLY A 502 -3.64 16.20 5.53
N PHE A 503 -3.68 16.02 4.21
CA PHE A 503 -2.62 16.44 3.29
C PHE A 503 -3.25 17.14 2.09
N GLN A 504 -2.62 18.21 1.62
CA GLN A 504 -3.03 18.92 0.41
C GLN A 504 -1.82 19.58 -0.24
N MET A 505 -1.69 19.40 -1.56
CA MET A 505 -0.63 20.04 -2.34
C MET A 505 -0.98 21.46 -2.77
N ARG A 506 -2.27 21.76 -2.92
CA ARG A 506 -2.79 23.02 -3.48
C ARG A 506 -3.97 23.53 -2.66
N ASN A 507 -4.16 24.84 -2.68
CA ASN A 507 -5.29 25.53 -2.07
C ASN A 507 -6.07 26.28 -3.15
N ASN A 508 -7.35 26.56 -2.88
CA ASN A 508 -8.22 27.38 -3.72
C ASN A 508 -8.26 27.02 -5.23
N TYR A 509 -8.49 25.76 -5.59
CA TYR A 509 -8.48 25.31 -6.99
C TYR A 509 -9.73 24.53 -7.37
N THR A 510 -9.95 24.42 -8.68
CA THR A 510 -10.81 23.41 -9.28
C THR A 510 -9.95 22.51 -10.17
N HIS A 511 -10.11 21.20 -9.98
CA HIS A 511 -9.38 20.15 -10.66
C HIS A 511 -10.33 19.37 -11.57
N TYR A 512 -9.90 19.16 -12.81
CA TYR A 512 -10.56 18.31 -13.79
C TYR A 512 -9.57 17.26 -14.25
N TYR A 513 -10.00 16.01 -14.26
CA TYR A 513 -9.25 14.93 -14.87
C TYR A 513 -10.18 14.12 -15.76
N GLY A 514 -9.69 13.78 -16.95
CA GLY A 514 -10.36 12.87 -17.87
C GLY A 514 -9.35 11.91 -18.48
N GLY A 515 -9.53 10.63 -18.21
CA GLY A 515 -8.79 9.54 -18.82
C GLY A 515 -9.70 8.68 -19.68
N LEU A 516 -9.21 8.32 -20.87
CA LEU A 516 -9.84 7.40 -21.79
C LEU A 516 -8.80 6.40 -22.27
N GLY A 517 -9.08 5.11 -22.13
CA GLY A 517 -8.18 4.07 -22.59
C GLY A 517 -8.89 2.90 -23.25
N TYR A 518 -8.15 2.17 -24.06
CA TYR A 518 -8.60 0.93 -24.66
C TYR A 518 -7.51 -0.12 -24.55
N GLY A 519 -7.84 -1.26 -23.93
CA GLY A 519 -6.91 -2.37 -23.73
C GLY A 519 -7.27 -3.61 -24.54
N TRP A 520 -6.27 -4.41 -24.86
CA TRP A 520 -6.39 -5.68 -25.56
C TRP A 520 -5.66 -6.78 -24.80
N ILE A 521 -6.27 -7.98 -24.82
CA ILE A 521 -5.66 -9.21 -24.34
C ILE A 521 -5.63 -10.15 -25.55
N PRO A 522 -4.47 -10.26 -26.23
CA PRO A 522 -4.29 -11.16 -27.37
C PRO A 522 -4.49 -12.64 -27.03
N GLY A 523 -4.70 -13.47 -28.05
CA GLY A 523 -4.91 -14.91 -27.88
C GLY A 523 -3.64 -15.69 -27.52
N GLU A 524 -3.78 -17.01 -27.44
CA GLU A 524 -2.74 -17.96 -27.02
C GLU A 524 -1.47 -17.91 -27.90
N GLU A 525 -1.59 -17.72 -29.21
CA GLU A 525 -0.47 -17.70 -30.15
C GLU A 525 0.38 -16.41 -30.10
N SER A 526 -0.08 -15.36 -29.42
CA SER A 526 0.66 -14.09 -29.33
C SER A 526 1.78 -14.15 -28.30
N LEU A 527 2.89 -13.46 -28.56
CA LEU A 527 3.93 -13.18 -27.55
C LEU A 527 3.50 -12.12 -26.53
N ILE A 528 2.46 -11.34 -26.85
CA ILE A 528 1.94 -10.24 -26.03
C ILE A 528 0.91 -10.81 -25.05
N GLN A 529 1.08 -10.50 -23.77
CA GLN A 529 0.12 -10.83 -22.72
C GLN A 529 -1.07 -9.87 -22.75
N ASN A 530 -0.77 -8.57 -22.80
CA ASN A 530 -1.75 -7.49 -22.89
C ASN A 530 -1.07 -6.20 -23.31
N HIS A 531 -1.84 -5.30 -23.88
CA HIS A 531 -1.38 -3.97 -24.29
C HIS A 531 -2.55 -3.01 -24.37
N GLY A 532 -2.28 -1.70 -24.33
CA GLY A 532 -3.33 -0.70 -24.35
C GLY A 532 -2.82 0.68 -24.71
N VAL A 533 -3.74 1.54 -25.14
CA VAL A 533 -3.49 2.97 -25.31
C VAL A 533 -4.35 3.73 -24.33
N ARG A 534 -3.80 4.81 -23.76
CA ARG A 534 -4.52 5.70 -22.85
C ARG A 534 -4.22 7.15 -23.15
N PHE A 535 -5.24 7.98 -23.15
CA PHE A 535 -5.12 9.43 -23.18
C PHE A 535 -5.68 9.98 -21.86
N GLY A 536 -4.87 10.77 -21.16
CA GLY A 536 -5.25 11.47 -19.94
C GLY A 536 -5.10 12.98 -20.12
N ALA A 537 -5.99 13.75 -19.49
CA ALA A 537 -5.85 15.19 -19.37
C ALA A 537 -6.17 15.64 -17.95
N ILE A 538 -5.27 16.37 -17.32
CA ILE A 538 -5.42 16.97 -15.98
C ILE A 538 -5.42 18.49 -16.14
N THR A 539 -6.32 19.18 -15.46
CA THR A 539 -6.37 20.64 -15.42
C THR A 539 -6.61 21.11 -13.99
N PHE A 540 -5.84 22.10 -13.55
CA PHE A 540 -6.07 22.86 -12.33
C PHE A 540 -6.32 24.31 -12.68
N THR A 541 -7.42 24.87 -12.19
CA THR A 541 -7.76 26.29 -12.32
C THR A 541 -7.85 26.95 -10.96
N ASP A 542 -7.44 28.21 -10.86
CA ASP A 542 -7.65 29.02 -9.66
C ASP A 542 -9.13 29.35 -9.50
N ASN A 543 -9.66 29.24 -8.29
CA ASN A 543 -11.07 29.55 -8.03
C ASN A 543 -11.37 31.05 -7.93
N LEU A 544 -10.35 31.90 -7.79
CA LEU A 544 -10.50 33.34 -7.70
C LEU A 544 -10.84 33.96 -9.07
N ASP A 545 -10.13 33.56 -10.12
CA ASP A 545 -10.23 34.17 -11.46
C ASP A 545 -10.43 33.15 -12.60
N ASN A 546 -10.52 31.85 -12.30
CA ASN A 546 -10.59 30.74 -13.25
C ASN A 546 -9.37 30.63 -14.19
N SER A 547 -8.24 31.24 -13.84
CA SER A 547 -7.00 31.10 -14.60
C SER A 547 -6.46 29.67 -14.48
N VAL A 548 -5.90 29.14 -15.57
CA VAL A 548 -5.26 27.83 -15.55
C VAL A 548 -3.93 27.93 -14.79
N GLN A 549 -3.83 27.16 -13.70
CA GLN A 549 -2.60 27.02 -12.92
C GLN A 549 -1.69 25.94 -13.51
N SER A 550 -2.27 24.78 -13.85
CA SER A 550 -1.56 23.67 -14.49
C SER A 550 -2.49 22.97 -15.48
N PHE A 551 -1.94 22.53 -16.60
CA PHE A 551 -2.62 21.65 -17.55
C PHE A 551 -1.64 20.61 -18.03
N GLU A 552 -2.04 19.35 -18.03
CA GLU A 552 -1.21 18.26 -18.52
C GLU A 552 -2.05 17.34 -19.40
N THR A 553 -1.49 16.90 -20.52
CA THR A 553 -2.03 15.78 -21.29
C THR A 553 -0.97 14.71 -21.44
N GLU A 554 -1.38 13.46 -21.33
CA GLU A 554 -0.54 12.30 -21.51
C GLU A 554 -1.19 11.37 -22.53
N LEU A 555 -0.45 10.99 -23.58
CA LEU A 555 -0.79 9.84 -24.42
C LEU A 555 0.21 8.73 -24.11
N SER A 556 -0.27 7.63 -23.55
CA SER A 556 0.55 6.48 -23.15
C SER A 556 0.15 5.19 -23.86
N TYR A 557 1.15 4.33 -24.05
CA TYR A 557 0.99 2.98 -24.58
C TYR A 557 1.66 1.98 -23.65
N ASP A 558 0.85 1.09 -23.07
CA ASP A 558 1.27 0.03 -22.19
C ASP A 558 1.43 -1.28 -22.96
N LEU A 559 2.49 -2.03 -22.69
CA LEU A 559 2.77 -3.31 -23.32
C LEU A 559 3.35 -4.29 -22.30
N SER A 560 2.80 -5.50 -22.26
CA SER A 560 3.31 -6.61 -21.45
C SER A 560 3.43 -7.87 -22.28
N PHE A 561 4.54 -8.58 -22.18
CA PHE A 561 4.81 -9.83 -22.88
C PHE A 561 4.54 -11.05 -21.99
N LYS A 562 4.27 -12.20 -22.60
CA LYS A 562 4.12 -13.48 -21.89
C LYS A 562 5.41 -13.95 -21.20
N SER A 563 6.55 -13.43 -21.63
CA SER A 563 7.85 -13.61 -20.96
C SER A 563 7.97 -12.83 -19.64
N GLY A 564 7.05 -11.92 -19.36
CA GLY A 564 7.00 -11.09 -18.15
C GLY A 564 7.71 -9.74 -18.28
N TYR A 565 8.39 -9.47 -19.40
CA TYR A 565 8.86 -8.12 -19.71
C TYR A 565 7.68 -7.18 -19.97
N SER A 566 7.80 -5.93 -19.55
CA SER A 566 6.78 -4.92 -19.81
C SER A 566 7.40 -3.55 -20.04
N GLY A 567 6.62 -2.66 -20.64
CA GLY A 567 7.00 -1.27 -20.78
C GLY A 567 5.80 -0.34 -20.98
N MET A 568 6.03 0.92 -20.67
CA MET A 568 5.12 2.03 -20.93
C MET A 568 5.89 3.09 -21.71
N PHE A 569 5.28 3.63 -22.76
CA PHE A 569 5.79 4.77 -23.50
C PHE A 569 4.76 5.88 -23.44
N ALA A 570 5.14 7.07 -23.00
CA ALA A 570 4.25 8.20 -22.88
C ALA A 570 4.81 9.46 -23.53
N PHE A 571 3.92 10.21 -24.15
CA PHE A 571 4.15 11.59 -24.57
C PHE A 571 3.32 12.52 -23.69
N LYS A 572 3.99 13.46 -23.04
CA LYS A 572 3.40 14.42 -22.12
C LYS A 572 3.53 15.83 -22.67
N HIS A 573 2.45 16.58 -22.62
CA HIS A 573 2.44 18.02 -22.80
C HIS A 573 1.97 18.67 -21.50
N THR A 574 2.81 19.53 -20.94
CA THR A 574 2.54 20.21 -19.68
C THR A 574 2.56 21.72 -19.89
N TYR A 575 1.58 22.41 -19.31
CA TYR A 575 1.55 23.84 -19.09
C TYR A 575 1.54 24.12 -17.58
N GLU A 576 2.41 25.03 -17.14
CA GLU A 576 2.50 25.47 -15.75
C GLU A 576 2.53 27.00 -15.67
N ASN A 577 1.65 27.56 -14.84
CA ASN A 577 1.69 28.94 -14.39
C ASN A 577 2.36 28.98 -13.01
N VAL A 578 3.67 29.23 -13.01
CA VAL A 578 4.51 29.27 -11.83
C VAL A 578 4.33 30.63 -11.16
N ALA A 579 3.68 30.65 -9.98
CA ALA A 579 3.44 31.88 -9.22
C ALA A 579 4.71 32.44 -8.56
N ASP A 580 5.52 31.54 -7.97
CA ASP A 580 6.72 31.89 -7.23
C ASP A 580 7.93 31.13 -7.76
N THR A 581 9.09 31.78 -7.70
CA THR A 581 10.36 31.16 -8.09
C THR A 581 10.66 29.99 -7.16
N PHE A 582 11.01 28.82 -7.73
CA PHE A 582 11.47 27.67 -6.95
C PHE A 582 12.84 27.20 -7.45
N THR A 583 13.67 26.69 -6.53
CA THR A 583 15.08 26.38 -6.75
C THR A 583 15.32 24.87 -6.79
N PHE A 584 16.16 24.39 -7.70
CA PHE A 584 16.71 23.03 -7.68
C PHE A 584 18.03 22.97 -6.93
N SER A 585 18.82 24.05 -7.01
CA SER A 585 20.08 24.25 -6.30
C SER A 585 20.31 25.76 -6.09
N LYS A 586 21.42 26.15 -5.44
CA LYS A 586 21.82 27.56 -5.27
C LYS A 586 21.93 28.31 -6.61
N ASP A 587 22.33 27.60 -7.68
CA ASP A 587 22.64 28.20 -8.99
C ASP A 587 21.60 27.87 -10.07
N SER A 588 20.56 27.10 -9.75
CA SER A 588 19.54 26.68 -10.73
C SER A 588 18.14 26.78 -10.15
N TYR A 589 17.28 27.54 -10.82
CA TYR A 589 15.90 27.79 -10.41
C TYR A 589 14.96 27.93 -11.59
N VAL A 590 13.66 27.94 -11.35
CA VAL A 590 12.61 28.31 -12.33
C VAL A 590 11.92 29.57 -11.82
N PRO A 591 12.01 30.70 -12.55
CA PRO A 591 11.36 31.92 -12.13
C PRO A 591 9.83 31.83 -12.25
N ALA A 592 9.14 32.79 -11.64
CA ALA A 592 7.70 32.97 -11.86
C ALA A 592 7.43 33.25 -13.35
N GLY A 593 6.41 32.61 -13.90
CA GLY A 593 6.10 32.69 -15.33
C GLY A 593 5.17 31.60 -15.83
N LYS A 594 4.80 31.70 -17.11
CA LYS A 594 3.96 30.72 -17.81
C LYS A 594 4.82 29.91 -18.76
N TYR A 595 4.74 28.59 -18.65
CA TYR A 595 5.59 27.67 -19.39
C TYR A 595 4.75 26.59 -20.04
N GLY A 596 5.12 26.21 -21.26
CA GLY A 596 4.57 25.06 -21.97
C GLY A 596 5.72 24.19 -22.46
N PHE A 597 5.70 22.90 -22.15
CA PHE A 597 6.79 21.99 -22.47
C PHE A 597 6.28 20.58 -22.76
N ASN A 598 7.10 19.80 -23.47
CA ASN A 598 6.78 18.46 -23.93
C ASN A 598 7.88 17.49 -23.52
N GLN A 599 7.47 16.31 -23.06
CA GLN A 599 8.37 15.29 -22.58
C GLN A 599 7.96 13.92 -23.11
N ILE A 600 8.95 13.09 -23.37
CA ILE A 600 8.78 11.65 -23.56
C ILE A 600 9.19 10.98 -22.25
N GLU A 601 8.38 10.03 -21.82
CA GLU A 601 8.61 9.19 -20.67
C GLU A 601 8.56 7.73 -21.08
N THR A 602 9.45 6.93 -20.52
CA THR A 602 9.49 5.50 -20.78
C THR A 602 9.86 4.76 -19.51
N HIS A 603 9.08 3.74 -19.18
CA HIS A 603 9.38 2.78 -18.13
C HIS A 603 9.54 1.41 -18.76
N LEU A 604 10.63 0.73 -18.49
CA LEU A 604 10.86 -0.64 -18.94
C LEU A 604 11.15 -1.52 -17.74
N ASN A 605 10.49 -2.67 -17.66
CA ASN A 605 10.69 -3.63 -16.60
C ASN A 605 11.08 -4.98 -17.19
N SER A 606 12.10 -5.58 -16.61
CA SER A 606 12.41 -6.99 -16.84
C SER A 606 11.33 -7.90 -16.23
N SER A 607 11.36 -9.17 -16.63
CA SER A 607 10.51 -10.17 -16.01
C SER A 607 10.80 -10.35 -14.51
N ARG A 608 9.75 -10.29 -13.69
CA ARG A 608 9.79 -10.68 -12.26
C ARG A 608 9.93 -12.19 -12.05
N SER A 609 10.20 -12.93 -13.13
CA SER A 609 10.47 -14.36 -13.20
C SER A 609 11.95 -14.63 -13.44
N ASN A 610 12.82 -13.64 -13.19
CA ASN A 610 14.28 -13.75 -13.30
C ASN A 610 14.95 -13.56 -11.93
N LYS A 611 16.13 -14.17 -11.73
CA LYS A 611 16.96 -13.91 -10.52
C LYS A 611 17.48 -12.48 -10.47
N PHE A 612 17.79 -11.93 -11.64
CA PHE A 612 18.19 -10.53 -11.85
C PHE A 612 17.02 -9.78 -12.48
N VAL A 613 16.46 -8.85 -11.74
CA VAL A 613 15.35 -7.99 -12.14
C VAL A 613 15.87 -6.57 -12.25
N TRP A 614 15.37 -5.80 -13.19
CA TRP A 614 15.70 -4.39 -13.35
C TRP A 614 14.47 -3.61 -13.83
N GLY A 615 14.41 -2.35 -13.40
CA GLY A 615 13.56 -1.31 -13.94
C GLY A 615 14.42 -0.18 -14.51
N ILE A 616 14.00 0.39 -15.64
CA ILE A 616 14.61 1.56 -16.26
C ILE A 616 13.54 2.63 -16.43
N ASP A 617 13.84 3.83 -15.96
CA ASP A 617 13.04 5.03 -16.15
C ASP A 617 13.82 6.01 -17.02
N PHE A 618 13.16 6.58 -18.02
CA PHE A 618 13.78 7.57 -18.88
C PHE A 618 12.82 8.71 -19.17
N PHE A 619 13.31 9.93 -19.01
CA PHE A 619 12.59 11.15 -19.34
C PHE A 619 13.45 12.04 -20.21
N ALA A 620 12.91 12.57 -21.31
CA ALA A 620 13.60 13.54 -22.13
C ALA A 620 12.65 14.53 -22.79
N GLY A 621 13.05 15.80 -22.86
CA GLY A 621 12.28 16.82 -23.58
C GLY A 621 12.55 18.24 -23.11
N SER A 622 11.66 19.16 -23.50
CA SER A 622 11.67 20.50 -22.93
C SER A 622 11.16 20.47 -21.49
N PHE A 623 11.61 21.42 -20.69
CA PHE A 623 11.30 21.51 -19.27
C PHE A 623 11.32 22.96 -18.83
N TYR A 624 10.15 23.54 -18.59
CA TYR A 624 9.96 24.98 -18.44
C TYR A 624 10.60 25.76 -19.61
N ASP A 625 11.53 26.68 -19.34
CA ASP A 625 12.31 27.42 -20.33
C ASP A 625 13.63 26.72 -20.73
N GLY A 626 13.81 25.46 -20.34
CA GLY A 626 15.00 24.66 -20.57
C GLY A 626 14.72 23.29 -21.16
N ASN A 627 15.68 22.38 -20.97
CA ASN A 627 15.57 20.96 -21.35
C ASN A 627 15.93 20.07 -20.16
N ARG A 628 15.31 18.89 -20.12
CA ARG A 628 15.54 17.86 -19.10
C ARG A 628 15.88 16.54 -19.78
N ILE A 629 16.88 15.86 -19.22
CA ILE A 629 17.12 14.43 -19.43
C ILE A 629 17.25 13.80 -18.05
N SER A 630 16.42 12.81 -17.77
CA SER A 630 16.52 12.01 -16.54
C SER A 630 16.63 10.54 -16.88
N PHE A 631 17.45 9.84 -16.10
CA PHE A 631 17.67 8.42 -16.20
C PHE A 631 17.58 7.79 -14.81
N GLY A 632 16.74 6.77 -14.69
CA GLY A 632 16.56 5.92 -13.51
C GLY A 632 16.90 4.47 -13.85
N LEU A 633 17.56 3.78 -12.92
CA LEU A 633 17.92 2.38 -13.02
C LEU A 633 17.85 1.73 -11.62
N GLU A 634 17.01 0.71 -11.47
CA GLU A 634 16.80 0.00 -10.21
C GLU A 634 16.97 -1.53 -10.37
N PRO A 635 18.21 -2.04 -10.47
CA PRO A 635 18.44 -3.48 -10.58
C PRO A 635 18.43 -4.11 -9.19
N SER A 636 17.86 -5.31 -9.13
CA SER A 636 17.77 -6.16 -7.95
C SER A 636 18.21 -7.57 -8.32
N TRP A 637 19.07 -8.16 -7.51
CA TRP A 637 19.60 -9.49 -7.70
C TRP A 637 19.36 -10.35 -6.46
N ASN A 638 18.67 -11.47 -6.67
CA ASN A 638 18.46 -12.50 -5.67
C ASN A 638 19.49 -13.61 -5.85
N VAL A 639 20.46 -13.66 -4.94
CA VAL A 639 21.49 -14.69 -4.88
C VAL A 639 20.97 -15.84 -4.01
N GLY A 640 20.20 -16.72 -4.64
CA GLY A 640 19.45 -17.76 -3.94
C GLY A 640 18.43 -17.15 -2.96
N SER A 641 18.14 -17.86 -1.87
CA SER A 641 17.13 -17.46 -0.88
C SER A 641 17.66 -16.64 0.30
N SER A 642 18.97 -16.37 0.33
CA SER A 642 19.65 -15.86 1.54
C SER A 642 20.29 -14.48 1.36
N LEU A 643 20.37 -13.96 0.14
CA LEU A 643 20.95 -12.66 -0.14
C LEU A 643 20.21 -11.99 -1.29
N GLN A 644 19.73 -10.78 -1.03
CA GLN A 644 19.20 -9.86 -2.04
C GLN A 644 20.06 -8.60 -2.05
N LEU A 645 20.43 -8.18 -3.26
CA LEU A 645 21.20 -6.97 -3.52
C LEU A 645 20.38 -6.07 -4.42
N GLY A 646 20.18 -4.82 -4.03
CA GLY A 646 19.49 -3.80 -4.81
C GLY A 646 20.39 -2.60 -5.03
N LEU A 647 20.38 -2.05 -6.23
CA LEU A 647 20.91 -0.74 -6.51
C LEU A 647 19.77 0.17 -6.94
N LYS A 648 19.91 1.45 -6.63
CA LYS A 648 19.07 2.52 -7.15
C LYS A 648 19.99 3.59 -7.71
N TYR A 649 19.77 4.01 -8.93
CA TYR A 649 20.48 5.13 -9.53
C TYR A 649 19.50 6.01 -10.26
N GLU A 650 19.43 7.27 -9.86
CA GLU A 650 18.65 8.31 -10.54
C GLU A 650 19.60 9.45 -10.84
N HIS A 651 19.54 9.99 -12.06
CA HIS A 651 20.28 11.19 -12.43
C HIS A 651 19.44 12.12 -13.28
N ASN A 652 19.51 13.41 -12.98
CA ASN A 652 18.76 14.48 -13.62
C ASN A 652 19.73 15.52 -14.18
N PHE A 653 19.65 15.76 -15.48
CA PHE A 653 20.36 16.83 -16.18
C PHE A 653 19.35 17.88 -16.64
N LEU A 654 19.46 19.09 -16.10
CA LEU A 654 18.66 20.24 -16.49
C LEU A 654 19.57 21.31 -17.11
N SER A 655 19.13 21.90 -18.22
CA SER A 655 19.87 22.95 -18.91
C SER A 655 18.93 24.10 -19.29
N PHE A 656 19.17 25.28 -18.72
CA PHE A 656 18.47 26.54 -18.99
C PHE A 656 19.41 27.49 -19.75
N LYS A 657 19.57 27.25 -21.06
CA LYS A 657 20.57 27.96 -21.89
C LYS A 657 20.37 29.48 -21.91
N SER A 658 19.11 29.94 -21.91
CA SER A 658 18.74 31.36 -21.88
C SER A 658 19.23 32.10 -20.63
N ARG A 659 19.42 31.39 -19.53
CA ARG A 659 19.84 31.93 -18.22
C ARG A 659 21.24 31.51 -17.82
N SER A 660 21.96 30.78 -18.69
CA SER A 660 23.28 30.20 -18.39
C SER A 660 23.30 29.37 -17.11
N GLN A 661 22.20 28.68 -16.79
CA GLN A 661 22.08 27.82 -15.61
C GLN A 661 21.98 26.35 -16.03
N SER A 662 22.53 25.48 -15.19
CA SER A 662 22.37 24.04 -15.31
C SER A 662 22.25 23.41 -13.93
N PHE A 663 21.62 22.24 -13.89
CA PHE A 663 21.60 21.38 -12.71
C PHE A 663 21.94 19.97 -13.15
N SER A 664 22.84 19.33 -12.41
CA SER A 664 23.21 17.93 -12.58
C SER A 664 23.20 17.32 -11.19
N GLY A 665 22.19 16.50 -10.93
CA GLY A 665 22.02 15.91 -9.62
C GLY A 665 21.30 14.59 -9.67
N GLY A 666 21.64 13.72 -8.74
CA GLY A 666 21.13 12.36 -8.69
C GLY A 666 21.16 11.74 -7.31
N VAL A 667 20.54 10.57 -7.22
CA VAL A 667 20.53 9.72 -6.04
C VAL A 667 21.14 8.39 -6.42
N ALA A 668 22.07 7.91 -5.59
CA ALA A 668 22.65 6.57 -5.73
C ALA A 668 22.43 5.80 -4.43
N GLY A 669 21.66 4.72 -4.49
CA GLY A 669 21.31 3.85 -3.37
C GLY A 669 21.85 2.43 -3.54
N PHE A 670 22.17 1.81 -2.41
CA PHE A 670 22.50 0.40 -2.28
C PHE A 670 21.68 -0.20 -1.14
N LYS A 671 20.97 -1.28 -1.44
CA LYS A 671 20.22 -2.09 -0.47
C LYS A 671 20.83 -3.49 -0.46
N ALA A 672 21.08 -4.03 0.73
CA ALA A 672 21.47 -5.43 0.91
C ALA A 672 20.63 -6.06 2.00
N LEU A 673 20.00 -7.19 1.69
CA LEU A 673 19.22 -7.97 2.63
C LEU A 673 19.81 -9.38 2.73
N VAL A 674 20.37 -9.69 3.90
CA VAL A 674 20.89 -11.02 4.24
C VAL A 674 19.86 -11.74 5.10
N MET A 675 19.46 -12.93 4.68
CA MET A 675 18.43 -13.75 5.32
C MET A 675 19.03 -15.08 5.77
N LEU A 676 19.58 -15.10 6.98
CA LEU A 676 20.24 -16.27 7.53
C LEU A 676 19.22 -17.41 7.73
N THR A 677 18.07 -17.09 8.31
CA THR A 677 16.92 -18.00 8.51
C THR A 677 15.62 -17.22 8.33
N THR A 678 14.47 -17.91 8.41
CA THR A 678 13.16 -17.24 8.50
C THR A 678 12.97 -16.41 9.77
N LYS A 679 13.88 -16.55 10.74
CA LYS A 679 13.86 -15.86 12.04
C LYS A 679 14.92 -14.76 12.16
N THR A 680 15.93 -14.75 11.29
CA THR A 680 17.08 -13.83 11.44
C THR A 680 17.42 -13.18 10.12
N SER A 681 17.41 -11.85 10.10
CA SER A 681 17.75 -11.05 8.92
C SER A 681 18.60 -9.84 9.27
N ILE A 682 19.40 -9.39 8.31
CA ILE A 682 20.18 -8.16 8.35
C ILE A 682 19.83 -7.38 7.10
N SER A 683 19.42 -6.11 7.26
CA SER A 683 19.19 -5.20 6.14
C SER A 683 20.09 -3.98 6.28
N THR A 684 20.77 -3.64 5.19
CA THR A 684 21.61 -2.45 5.06
C THR A 684 21.06 -1.60 3.92
N PHE A 685 20.92 -0.31 4.15
CA PHE A 685 20.56 0.67 3.14
C PHE A 685 21.52 1.85 3.22
N ILE A 686 22.16 2.19 2.10
CA ILE A 686 23.06 3.33 1.98
C ILE A 686 22.57 4.14 0.79
N GLN A 687 22.40 5.44 0.95
CA GLN A 687 21.94 6.32 -0.11
C GLN A 687 22.74 7.61 -0.12
N TYR A 688 23.27 7.97 -1.28
CA TYR A 688 23.91 9.25 -1.55
C TYR A 688 22.95 10.14 -2.34
N ASN A 689 22.81 11.38 -1.92
CA ASN A 689 22.07 12.41 -2.62
C ASN A 689 23.01 13.57 -2.96
N SER A 690 23.22 13.80 -4.26
CA SER A 690 24.15 14.83 -4.71
C SER A 690 23.58 16.25 -4.65
N ALA A 691 22.26 16.41 -4.53
CA ALA A 691 21.64 17.73 -4.39
C ALA A 691 21.90 18.30 -2.99
N GLU A 692 21.79 17.46 -1.97
CA GLU A 692 22.05 17.81 -0.57
C GLU A 692 23.51 17.55 -0.15
N ASN A 693 24.29 16.85 -0.99
CA ASN A 693 25.63 16.37 -0.67
C ASN A 693 25.68 15.52 0.61
N THR A 694 24.65 14.71 0.85
CA THR A 694 24.50 13.87 2.04
C THR A 694 24.57 12.39 1.67
N VAL A 695 25.00 11.57 2.63
CA VAL A 695 24.77 10.13 2.61
C VAL A 695 23.99 9.74 3.85
N LEU A 696 22.93 8.97 3.64
CA LEU A 696 22.22 8.27 4.67
C LEU A 696 22.68 6.81 4.72
N THR A 697 22.85 6.29 5.93
CA THR A 697 23.12 4.87 6.18
C THR A 697 22.17 4.37 7.24
N ASN A 698 21.46 3.29 6.92
CA ASN A 698 20.62 2.53 7.83
C ASN A 698 21.12 1.09 7.85
N PHE A 699 21.32 0.55 9.05
CA PHE A 699 21.62 -0.86 9.25
C PHE A 699 20.64 -1.42 10.29
N ARG A 700 20.05 -2.57 10.00
CA ARG A 700 19.10 -3.23 10.88
C ARG A 700 19.38 -4.72 10.97
N PHE A 701 19.63 -5.20 12.18
CA PHE A 701 19.54 -6.62 12.52
C PHE A 701 18.16 -6.89 13.12
N ARG A 702 17.51 -7.98 12.71
CA ARG A 702 16.25 -8.47 13.29
C ARG A 702 16.37 -9.94 13.64
N TYR A 703 15.99 -10.27 14.88
CA TYR A 703 15.73 -11.63 15.33
C TYR A 703 14.28 -11.76 15.78
N ASN A 704 13.52 -12.62 15.09
CA ASN A 704 12.10 -12.87 15.28
C ASN A 704 11.87 -14.39 15.44
N PRO A 705 12.03 -14.96 16.64
CA PRO A 705 11.90 -16.41 16.85
C PRO A 705 10.48 -16.94 16.64
N ARG A 706 9.48 -16.10 16.91
CA ARG A 706 8.04 -16.34 16.72
C ARG A 706 7.31 -14.99 16.67
N GLU A 707 6.08 -14.98 16.17
CA GLU A 707 5.29 -13.76 16.06
C GLU A 707 5.10 -13.05 17.41
N GLY A 708 5.08 -11.72 17.39
CA GLY A 708 5.03 -10.89 18.59
C GLY A 708 6.29 -10.90 19.47
N ASN A 709 7.39 -11.54 19.03
CA ASN A 709 8.67 -11.54 19.73
C ASN A 709 9.74 -11.02 18.79
N ASP A 710 10.25 -9.83 19.03
CA ASP A 710 11.19 -9.19 18.13
C ASP A 710 12.33 -8.56 18.91
N PHE A 711 13.55 -8.81 18.43
CA PHE A 711 14.73 -8.09 18.83
C PHE A 711 15.32 -7.37 17.62
N TYR A 712 15.50 -6.07 17.74
CA TYR A 712 16.10 -5.22 16.72
C TYR A 712 17.36 -4.55 17.23
N VAL A 713 18.37 -4.48 16.36
CA VAL A 713 19.47 -3.51 16.46
C VAL A 713 19.35 -2.60 15.24
N VAL A 714 19.18 -1.31 15.46
CA VAL A 714 19.05 -0.30 14.40
C VAL A 714 20.18 0.71 14.55
N PHE A 715 20.94 0.90 13.49
CA PHE A 715 21.93 1.96 13.38
C PHE A 715 21.52 2.91 12.26
N ASN A 716 21.47 4.20 12.55
CA ASN A 716 21.26 5.25 11.55
C ASN A 716 22.41 6.25 11.60
N GLU A 717 22.81 6.72 10.44
CA GLU A 717 23.82 7.76 10.27
C GLU A 717 23.44 8.65 9.09
N GLY A 718 23.50 9.97 9.29
CA GLY A 718 23.50 10.96 8.23
C GLY A 718 24.86 11.65 8.18
N ARG A 719 25.56 11.60 7.04
CA ARG A 719 26.88 12.20 6.85
C ARG A 719 26.91 13.22 5.71
N ASN A 720 27.64 14.32 5.89
CA ASN A 720 27.87 15.31 4.84
C ASN A 720 29.12 14.93 4.05
N THR A 721 29.03 15.00 2.73
CA THR A 721 30.14 14.70 1.80
C THR A 721 30.85 15.96 1.33
N TYR A 722 30.15 17.09 1.21
CA TYR A 722 30.73 18.39 0.89
C TYR A 722 30.47 19.39 2.01
N ARG A 723 31.46 19.52 2.89
CA ARG A 723 31.29 20.21 4.18
C ARG A 723 31.58 21.71 4.15
N ASP A 724 32.31 22.14 3.13
CA ASP A 724 32.79 23.52 2.99
C ASP A 724 31.82 24.40 2.17
N ILE A 725 30.63 23.86 1.84
CA ILE A 725 29.56 24.55 1.10
C ILE A 725 28.82 25.62 1.93
N GLU A 726 28.95 25.57 3.24
CA GLU A 726 28.35 26.50 4.20
C GLU A 726 29.37 27.00 5.21
N ASN A 727 29.12 28.20 5.74
CA ASN A 727 29.88 28.77 6.86
C ASN A 727 28.90 28.99 8.02
N PRO A 728 29.10 28.34 9.19
CA PRO A 728 30.24 27.53 9.57
C PRO A 728 30.28 26.15 8.87
N ARG A 729 31.50 25.63 8.69
CA ARG A 729 31.75 24.33 8.05
C ARG A 729 30.86 23.24 8.65
N LEU A 730 30.17 22.49 7.79
CA LEU A 730 29.28 21.41 8.22
C LEU A 730 30.06 20.32 8.99
N PRO A 731 29.43 19.64 9.97
CA PRO A 731 30.03 18.49 10.64
C PRO A 731 30.16 17.32 9.65
N LEU A 732 31.03 16.35 9.93
CA LEU A 732 31.09 15.13 9.09
C LEU A 732 29.79 14.33 9.20
N TYR A 733 29.22 14.26 10.40
CA TYR A 733 27.98 13.56 10.70
C TYR A 733 26.94 14.56 11.18
N ASN A 734 25.75 14.58 10.58
CA ASN A 734 24.62 15.35 11.09
C ASN A 734 24.06 14.67 12.34
N ASN A 735 23.78 13.36 12.22
CA ASN A 735 23.31 12.54 13.31
C ASN A 735 23.87 11.12 13.22
N ARG A 736 23.97 10.46 14.37
CA ARG A 736 24.20 9.01 14.49
C ARG A 736 23.36 8.46 15.62
N SER A 737 22.74 7.31 15.42
CA SER A 737 22.00 6.63 16.47
C SER A 737 22.24 5.13 16.42
N ILE A 738 22.32 4.51 17.59
CA ILE A 738 22.22 3.07 17.75
C ILE A 738 21.11 2.79 18.76
N LEU A 739 20.15 1.96 18.36
CA LEU A 739 18.97 1.63 19.15
C LEU A 739 18.80 0.10 19.18
N LEU A 740 18.55 -0.40 20.37
CA LEU A 740 18.19 -1.77 20.68
C LEU A 740 16.74 -1.76 21.09
N LYS A 741 15.92 -2.62 20.47
CA LYS A 741 14.50 -2.78 20.86
C LYS A 741 14.19 -4.24 21.07
N TYR A 742 13.54 -4.55 22.17
CA TYR A 742 13.02 -5.87 22.46
C TYR A 742 11.54 -5.81 22.78
N THR A 743 10.75 -6.66 22.13
CA THR A 743 9.31 -6.80 22.34
C THR A 743 9.00 -8.26 22.64
N TYR A 744 8.14 -8.51 23.63
CA TYR A 744 7.62 -9.84 23.94
C TYR A 744 6.10 -9.77 24.08
N THR A 745 5.36 -10.43 23.19
CA THR A 745 3.90 -10.46 23.21
C THR A 745 3.37 -11.67 23.97
N PHE A 746 2.51 -11.41 24.95
CA PHE A 746 1.70 -12.40 25.65
C PHE A 746 0.37 -12.58 24.90
N THR A 747 0.01 -13.82 24.61
CA THR A 747 -1.28 -14.23 24.05
C THR A 747 -2.13 -14.80 25.18
N LEU A 748 -3.26 -14.17 25.51
CA LEU A 748 -4.09 -14.49 26.68
C LEU A 748 -5.45 -15.06 26.31
#